data_AF-A0A8F4FRI8-F1
#
_entry.id   AF-A0A8F4FRI8-F1
#
_cell.length_a   1.000
_cell.length_b   1.000
_cell.length_c   1.000
_cell.angle_alpha   90.00
_cell.angle_beta   90.00
_cell.angle_gamma   90.00
#
_symmetry.space_group_name_H-M   'P 1'
#
loop_
_entity.id
_entity.type
_entity.pdbx_description
1 polymer ?
#
loop_
_entity_poly.entity_id
_entity_poly.type
_entity_poly.pdbx_seq_one_letter_code
_entity_poly.pdbx_strand_id
1 'polypeptide(L)'
;MTEPVAVVHVVAKTHLDLGFTALAAEVAQQYVDDFFPRAVAVGRQLRGRGGPEQLVWTTGSWILEHALATGTPEQRAAVAAAVADGLLAWHALPVTTHTELMDVDLVRTGLGISAELDARFGRTTTAAKMTDVPGHTRGLVPLLAEAGVTFLHLGVNPAWPVPEVPPTFRWRSPDGAEVVVAYQRGGYGGEVVVPGCAHVLAFLHTGDNLGPPSADDVVAAHAELGSRFPGAEVRASTLDAFARALAASGAVAALPVVTAEIGDPWLFGAGSDPQKLAAYRWLLRHRRRLPAAVPTADRVAVDRELLLVAEHTWGLDQKAALPDTERWDRAGLAELRATPEGRRFEASWAEQRAYVDGAAIAQVVEGSAPPLVDGRHRMGAGWEAVAPGEAITTAAWSLAVDGTGSLAHLVEVATGRVIAGVDHPLGRVSYQSFDEGDYERFYAGLEPTPEDDWWARWDNTKPGIDAAGATSATWHPELVGAWHHDHLGEGSRGLVACCTFAGVATERLGAPPELWTEWLWNDGPALAGGAVLHARLWWTAKPANRLPEALWWSFSPLVAEPERWTVDKLGQWVSPLDVVRHGGRSLHAVGDGGLRYDGRGGPLRLATDDAPLVAPGRPNLLDADPPLPDLAGGFHVLLLDNCWGTNFPMWNEGPACFRAQLSTAPPA
;
A
#
# COMPACT_ATOMS: atom_id res chain seq x y z
N MET A 1 5.60 4.08 41.88
CA MET A 1 6.38 2.83 42.01
C MET A 1 5.84 1.91 40.94
N THR A 2 6.65 1.50 39.96
CA THR A 2 6.26 0.50 38.97
C THR A 2 5.92 -0.80 39.69
N GLU A 3 4.76 -1.38 39.41
CA GLU A 3 4.44 -2.71 39.95
C GLU A 3 5.54 -3.71 39.55
N PRO A 4 5.94 -4.62 40.44
CA PRO A 4 6.89 -5.67 40.07
C PRO A 4 6.29 -6.52 38.94
N VAL A 5 7.10 -6.79 37.92
CA VAL A 5 6.70 -7.66 36.80
C VAL A 5 6.51 -9.08 37.33
N ALA A 6 5.32 -9.64 37.11
CA ALA A 6 4.94 -10.98 37.55
C ALA A 6 5.12 -12.02 36.44
N VAL A 7 4.83 -11.66 35.18
CA VAL A 7 4.87 -12.59 34.04
C VAL A 7 5.49 -11.94 32.81
N VAL A 8 6.40 -12.65 32.15
CA VAL A 8 6.93 -12.30 30.83
C VAL A 8 6.37 -13.29 29.80
N HIS A 9 5.55 -12.77 28.88
CA HIS A 9 4.97 -13.50 27.76
C HIS A 9 5.94 -13.51 26.58
N VAL A 10 6.57 -14.65 26.30
CA VAL A 10 7.51 -14.81 25.18
C VAL A 10 6.77 -15.29 23.94
N VAL A 11 6.68 -14.43 22.92
CA VAL A 11 6.06 -14.75 21.62
C VAL A 11 7.16 -14.97 20.59
N ALA A 12 7.21 -16.17 20.01
CA ALA A 12 8.19 -16.51 18.98
C ALA A 12 7.58 -16.42 17.57
N LYS A 13 8.28 -15.78 16.63
CA LYS A 13 7.82 -15.56 15.25
C LYS A 13 9.03 -15.28 14.32
N THR A 14 8.84 -15.45 13.02
CA THR A 14 9.71 -14.90 11.96
C THR A 14 8.89 -13.88 11.15
N HIS A 15 9.54 -12.85 10.61
CA HIS A 15 8.87 -11.97 9.63
C HIS A 15 8.58 -12.75 8.34
N LEU A 16 7.38 -12.58 7.79
CA LEU A 16 6.93 -13.26 6.57
C LEU A 16 6.86 -12.22 5.47
N ASP A 17 7.72 -12.40 4.46
CA ASP A 17 7.65 -11.72 3.19
C ASP A 17 7.25 -12.73 2.13
N LEU A 18 6.15 -12.49 1.41
CA LEU A 18 5.79 -13.32 0.26
C LEU A 18 6.60 -12.88 -0.96
N GLY A 19 7.88 -13.23 -0.92
CA GLY A 19 8.89 -12.76 -1.86
C GLY A 19 10.20 -12.49 -1.12
N PHE A 20 10.86 -11.39 -1.44
CA PHE A 20 12.05 -10.84 -0.80
C PHE A 20 13.25 -11.80 -0.82
N THR A 21 13.26 -12.84 0.01
CA THR A 21 14.32 -13.85 0.08
C THR A 21 14.24 -14.90 -1.05
N ALA A 22 13.04 -15.18 -1.57
CA ALA A 22 12.79 -16.16 -2.62
C ALA A 22 11.52 -15.77 -3.41
N LEU A 23 11.09 -16.57 -4.38
CA LEU A 23 9.77 -16.37 -5.01
C LEU A 23 8.66 -16.59 -3.96
N ALA A 24 7.52 -15.91 -4.11
CA ALA A 24 6.42 -15.95 -3.15
C ALA A 24 5.91 -17.38 -2.92
N ALA A 25 5.78 -18.17 -4.00
CA ALA A 25 5.41 -19.58 -3.90
C ALA A 25 6.48 -20.43 -3.21
N GLU A 26 7.77 -20.13 -3.41
CA GLU A 26 8.88 -20.82 -2.76
C GLU A 26 8.87 -20.57 -1.24
N VAL A 27 8.66 -19.32 -0.81
CA VAL A 27 8.53 -18.98 0.62
C VAL A 27 7.34 -19.69 1.25
N ALA A 28 6.16 -19.64 0.62
CA ALA A 28 4.97 -20.31 1.13
C ALA A 28 5.20 -21.82 1.28
N GLN A 29 5.84 -22.45 0.29
CA GLN A 29 6.19 -23.86 0.35
C GLN A 29 7.23 -24.18 1.44
N GLN A 30 8.21 -23.30 1.65
CA GLN A 30 9.22 -23.45 2.71
C GLN A 30 8.60 -23.52 4.12
N TYR A 31 7.51 -22.77 4.36
CA TYR A 31 6.79 -22.88 5.62
C TYR A 31 6.20 -24.28 5.85
N VAL A 32 5.63 -24.86 4.80
CA VAL A 32 4.99 -26.19 4.85
C VAL A 32 6.02 -27.31 4.98
N ASP A 33 7.13 -27.22 4.24
CA ASP A 33 8.13 -28.28 4.15
C ASP A 33 9.20 -28.24 5.23
N ASP A 34 9.59 -27.05 5.71
CA ASP A 34 10.62 -26.87 6.75
C ASP A 34 10.07 -26.20 8.01
N PHE A 35 9.54 -24.97 7.92
CA PHE A 35 9.40 -24.16 9.13
C PHE A 35 8.38 -24.71 10.13
N PHE A 36 7.20 -25.15 9.68
CA PHE A 36 6.23 -25.80 10.58
C PHE A 36 6.78 -27.11 11.16
N PRO A 37 7.31 -28.07 10.38
CA PRO A 37 7.97 -29.25 10.91
C PRO A 37 9.08 -28.96 11.93
N ARG A 38 9.96 -27.99 11.62
CA ARG A 38 11.09 -27.60 12.48
C ARG A 38 10.62 -26.95 13.78
N ALA A 39 9.61 -26.08 13.73
CA ALA A 39 9.02 -25.47 14.92
C ALA A 39 8.41 -26.52 15.84
N VAL A 40 7.71 -27.51 15.27
CA VAL A 40 7.13 -28.64 16.01
C VAL A 40 8.23 -29.51 16.63
N ALA A 41 9.32 -29.78 15.90
CA ALA A 41 10.44 -30.55 16.41
C ALA A 41 11.13 -29.85 17.59
N VAL A 42 11.41 -28.54 17.47
CA VAL A 42 11.99 -27.73 18.55
C VAL A 42 11.08 -27.71 19.77
N GLY A 43 9.78 -27.48 19.59
CA GLY A 43 8.82 -27.48 20.69
C GLY A 43 8.70 -28.83 21.40
N ARG A 44 8.73 -29.95 20.65
CA ARG A 44 8.75 -31.30 21.25
C ARG A 44 10.06 -31.59 21.98
N GLN A 45 11.19 -31.14 21.44
CA GLN A 45 12.50 -31.25 22.10
C GLN A 45 12.49 -30.53 23.45
N LEU A 46 12.00 -29.28 23.49
CA LEU A 46 11.90 -28.48 24.71
C LEU A 46 10.95 -29.12 25.75
N ARG A 47 9.79 -29.65 25.33
CA ARG A 47 8.91 -30.44 26.21
C ARG A 47 9.61 -31.64 26.80
N GLY A 48 10.39 -32.37 25.99
CA GLY A 48 11.16 -33.54 26.43
C GLY A 48 12.25 -33.20 27.45
N ARG A 49 12.78 -31.96 27.47
CA ARG A 49 13.73 -31.49 28.49
C ARG A 49 13.06 -31.31 29.86
N GLY A 50 11.74 -31.08 29.92
CA GLY A 50 10.97 -30.93 31.16
C GLY A 50 11.22 -29.62 31.93
N GLY A 51 11.85 -28.62 31.29
CA GLY A 51 12.11 -27.30 31.84
C GLY A 51 11.00 -26.27 31.55
N PRO A 52 11.08 -25.07 32.16
CA PRO A 52 10.14 -23.98 31.91
C PRO A 52 10.24 -23.40 30.49
N GLU A 53 11.36 -23.62 29.79
CA GLU A 53 11.61 -23.11 28.44
C GLU A 53 10.80 -23.91 27.43
N GLN A 54 9.75 -23.27 26.91
CA GLN A 54 8.84 -23.88 25.94
C GLN A 54 8.79 -23.02 24.67
N LEU A 55 8.29 -23.59 23.57
CA LEU A 55 8.06 -22.86 22.32
C LEU A 55 6.60 -22.93 21.91
N VAL A 56 6.03 -21.76 21.65
CA VAL A 56 4.80 -21.58 20.87
C VAL A 56 5.16 -20.69 19.68
N TRP A 57 5.20 -21.26 18.48
CA TRP A 57 5.56 -20.50 17.29
C TRP A 57 4.31 -19.88 16.66
N THR A 58 4.33 -18.55 16.51
CA THR A 58 3.18 -17.75 16.08
C THR A 58 3.40 -17.21 14.67
N THR A 59 2.37 -17.31 13.84
CA THR A 59 2.37 -16.83 12.44
C THR A 59 1.21 -15.86 12.19
N GLY A 60 1.17 -15.22 11.01
CA GLY A 60 -0.06 -14.60 10.53
C GLY A 60 -1.08 -15.68 10.15
N SER A 61 -2.38 -15.35 10.19
CA SER A 61 -3.42 -16.36 9.98
C SER A 61 -3.38 -17.02 8.60
N TRP A 62 -2.93 -16.30 7.55
CA TRP A 62 -2.92 -16.81 6.18
C TRP A 62 -1.96 -17.98 5.97
N ILE A 63 -0.70 -17.90 6.42
CA ILE A 63 0.28 -18.96 6.13
C ILE A 63 -0.05 -20.28 6.84
N LEU A 64 -0.68 -20.20 8.01
CA LEU A 64 -1.17 -21.38 8.72
C LEU A 64 -2.39 -21.99 8.02
N GLU A 65 -3.32 -21.16 7.55
CA GLU A 65 -4.47 -21.62 6.76
C GLU A 65 -4.02 -22.24 5.43
N HIS A 66 -3.08 -21.59 4.73
CA HIS A 66 -2.47 -22.09 3.51
C HIS A 66 -1.91 -23.50 3.72
N ALA A 67 -1.08 -23.71 4.75
CA ALA A 67 -0.52 -25.04 5.05
C ALA A 67 -1.60 -26.10 5.33
N LEU A 68 -2.71 -25.70 5.97
CA LEU A 68 -3.85 -26.57 6.23
C LEU A 68 -4.71 -26.84 4.99
N ALA A 69 -4.64 -25.99 3.95
CA ALA A 69 -5.40 -26.12 2.72
C ALA A 69 -4.61 -26.85 1.62
N THR A 70 -3.32 -26.55 1.45
CA THR A 70 -2.49 -26.99 0.31
C THR A 70 -1.52 -28.12 0.63
N GLY A 71 -1.12 -28.27 1.90
CA GLY A 71 -0.18 -29.32 2.32
C GLY A 71 -0.70 -30.74 2.06
N THR A 72 0.19 -31.74 2.05
CA THR A 72 -0.21 -33.16 1.94
C THR A 72 -1.11 -33.58 3.11
N PRO A 73 -1.89 -34.69 3.01
CA PRO A 73 -2.68 -35.19 4.14
C PRO A 73 -1.88 -35.32 5.45
N GLU A 74 -0.63 -35.78 5.36
CA GLU A 74 0.29 -35.93 6.48
C GLU A 74 0.72 -34.58 7.05
N GLN A 75 1.09 -33.62 6.19
CA GLN A 75 1.48 -32.27 6.60
C GLN A 75 0.30 -31.55 7.28
N ARG A 76 -0.91 -31.61 6.69
CA ARG A 76 -2.12 -31.01 7.26
C ARG A 76 -2.46 -31.61 8.63
N ALA A 77 -2.35 -32.93 8.78
CA ALA A 77 -2.58 -33.61 10.05
C ALA A 77 -1.53 -33.20 11.10
N ALA A 78 -0.25 -33.08 10.71
CA ALA A 78 0.82 -32.66 11.60
C ALA A 78 0.64 -31.21 12.08
N VAL A 79 0.31 -30.28 11.18
CA VAL A 79 0.02 -28.88 11.53
C VAL A 79 -1.20 -28.79 12.45
N ALA A 80 -2.30 -29.48 12.12
CA ALA A 80 -3.50 -29.49 12.96
C ALA A 80 -3.25 -30.06 14.37
N ALA A 81 -2.48 -31.15 14.47
CA ALA A 81 -2.07 -31.73 15.74
C ALA A 81 -1.18 -30.75 16.53
N ALA A 82 -0.23 -30.09 15.88
CA ALA A 82 0.63 -29.11 16.52
C ALA A 82 -0.13 -27.89 17.05
N VAL A 83 -1.18 -27.46 16.36
CA VAL A 83 -2.11 -26.45 16.87
C VAL A 83 -2.85 -26.98 18.10
N ALA A 84 -3.43 -28.18 18.04
CA ALA A 84 -4.13 -28.78 19.20
C ALA A 84 -3.21 -28.95 20.42
N ASP A 85 -1.96 -29.31 20.18
CA ASP A 85 -0.91 -29.48 21.19
C ASP A 85 -0.37 -28.14 21.72
N GLY A 86 -0.78 -26.99 21.17
CA GLY A 86 -0.31 -25.67 21.59
C GLY A 86 1.14 -25.36 21.20
N LEU A 87 1.67 -26.01 20.15
CA LEU A 87 2.99 -25.72 19.59
C LEU A 87 2.95 -24.62 18.52
N LEU A 88 1.81 -24.50 17.84
CA LEU A 88 1.56 -23.47 16.81
C LEU A 88 0.40 -22.56 17.22
N ALA A 89 0.53 -21.28 16.87
CA ALA A 89 -0.47 -20.25 17.05
C ALA A 89 -0.49 -19.28 15.87
N TRP A 90 -1.54 -18.45 15.83
CA TRP A 90 -1.70 -17.38 14.85
C TRP A 90 -2.16 -16.10 15.56
N HIS A 91 -2.16 -15.00 14.82
CA HIS A 91 -2.79 -13.73 15.21
C HIS A 91 -3.80 -13.30 14.14
N ALA A 92 -4.63 -12.30 14.45
CA ALA A 92 -5.81 -11.97 13.64
C ALA A 92 -5.48 -11.61 12.19
N LEU A 93 -4.47 -10.76 12.00
CA LEU A 93 -4.08 -10.30 10.67
C LEU A 93 -3.34 -11.40 9.86
N PRO A 94 -3.66 -11.54 8.56
CA PRO A 94 -3.18 -12.64 7.74
C PRO A 94 -1.70 -12.56 7.36
N VAL A 95 -1.28 -11.37 6.92
CA VAL A 95 0.07 -11.01 6.45
C VAL A 95 0.33 -9.54 6.83
N THR A 96 1.56 -9.04 6.66
CA THR A 96 1.81 -7.59 6.68
C THR A 96 1.30 -6.99 5.38
N THR A 97 0.50 -5.93 5.46
CA THR A 97 -0.05 -5.27 4.25
C THR A 97 0.22 -3.77 4.23
N HIS A 98 0.26 -3.22 3.02
CA HIS A 98 -0.02 -1.82 2.77
C HIS A 98 -1.52 -1.58 2.96
N THR A 99 -1.94 -1.32 4.21
CA THR A 99 -3.36 -1.30 4.60
C THR A 99 -4.21 -0.32 3.79
N GLU A 100 -3.62 0.78 3.29
CA GLU A 100 -4.32 1.76 2.48
C GLU A 100 -4.65 1.28 1.05
N LEU A 101 -4.01 0.21 0.57
CA LEU A 101 -4.36 -0.42 -0.72
C LEU A 101 -5.60 -1.32 -0.61
N MET A 102 -6.01 -1.69 0.60
CA MET A 102 -7.15 -2.58 0.81
C MET A 102 -8.46 -1.79 0.80
N ASP A 103 -9.57 -2.48 0.57
CA ASP A 103 -10.89 -1.97 0.89
C ASP A 103 -11.47 -2.69 2.12
N VAL A 104 -12.63 -2.20 2.60
CA VAL A 104 -13.28 -2.72 3.81
C VAL A 104 -13.56 -4.22 3.72
N ASP A 105 -14.09 -4.67 2.60
CA ASP A 105 -14.48 -6.08 2.41
C ASP A 105 -13.25 -6.99 2.39
N LEU A 106 -12.15 -6.54 1.79
CA LEU A 106 -10.89 -7.29 1.76
C LEU A 106 -10.27 -7.43 3.15
N VAL A 107 -10.29 -6.37 3.95
CA VAL A 107 -9.83 -6.42 5.36
C VAL A 107 -10.69 -7.39 6.16
N ARG A 108 -12.02 -7.36 6.00
CA ARG A 108 -12.94 -8.31 6.64
C ARG A 108 -12.65 -9.76 6.23
N THR A 109 -12.45 -10.02 4.95
CA THR A 109 -12.08 -11.36 4.48
C THR A 109 -10.74 -11.82 5.08
N GLY A 110 -9.74 -10.93 5.13
CA GLY A 110 -8.46 -11.22 5.75
C GLY A 110 -8.57 -11.58 7.25
N LEU A 111 -9.37 -10.82 8.01
CA LEU A 111 -9.66 -11.12 9.43
C LEU A 111 -10.50 -12.40 9.60
N GLY A 112 -11.36 -12.71 8.62
CA GLY A 112 -12.16 -13.92 8.55
C GLY A 112 -11.34 -15.21 8.55
N ILE A 113 -10.12 -15.18 7.99
CA ILE A 113 -9.19 -16.33 8.02
C ILE A 113 -8.89 -16.75 9.47
N SER A 114 -8.63 -15.78 10.35
CA SER A 114 -8.41 -16.06 11.77
C SER A 114 -9.66 -16.59 12.45
N ALA A 115 -10.84 -16.07 12.10
CA ALA A 115 -12.12 -16.52 12.66
C ALA A 115 -12.44 -17.98 12.26
N GLU A 116 -12.11 -18.37 11.03
CA GLU A 116 -12.23 -19.76 10.57
C GLU A 116 -11.30 -20.70 11.33
N LEU A 117 -10.04 -20.29 11.55
CA LEU A 117 -9.09 -21.04 12.37
C LEU A 117 -9.57 -21.15 13.83
N ASP A 118 -10.10 -20.07 14.40
CA ASP A 118 -10.69 -20.07 15.75
C ASP A 118 -11.84 -21.08 15.86
N ALA A 119 -12.76 -21.07 14.89
CA ALA A 119 -13.88 -22.00 14.84
C ALA A 119 -13.40 -23.45 14.69
N ARG A 120 -12.39 -23.70 13.85
CA ARG A 120 -11.82 -25.03 13.61
C ARG A 120 -11.14 -25.62 14.84
N PHE A 121 -10.44 -24.80 15.63
CA PHE A 121 -9.59 -25.28 16.74
C PHE A 121 -10.10 -24.88 18.13
N GLY A 122 -11.28 -24.27 18.23
CA GLY A 122 -11.89 -23.86 19.50
C GLY A 122 -11.08 -22.79 20.22
N ARG A 123 -10.55 -21.81 19.49
CA ARG A 123 -9.77 -20.68 20.03
C ARG A 123 -10.52 -19.36 19.91
N THR A 124 -9.96 -18.31 20.49
CA THR A 124 -10.45 -16.94 20.36
C THR A 124 -9.26 -16.00 20.23
N THR A 125 -9.11 -15.45 19.04
CA THR A 125 -8.08 -14.48 18.68
C THR A 125 -8.56 -13.08 19.02
N THR A 126 -7.72 -12.33 19.73
CA THR A 126 -8.01 -10.98 20.25
C THR A 126 -6.84 -10.02 20.02
N ALA A 127 -5.76 -10.50 19.43
CA ALA A 127 -4.57 -9.70 19.14
C ALA A 127 -4.13 -9.85 17.69
N ALA A 128 -3.48 -8.80 17.18
CA ALA A 128 -2.98 -8.71 15.83
C ALA A 128 -1.54 -8.20 15.83
N LYS A 129 -0.81 -8.49 14.75
CA LYS A 129 0.52 -7.96 14.53
C LYS A 129 0.75 -7.64 13.06
N MET A 130 1.40 -6.51 12.81
CA MET A 130 2.11 -6.21 11.57
C MET A 130 3.57 -5.90 11.90
N THR A 131 4.42 -6.06 10.90
CA THR A 131 5.86 -5.94 11.02
C THR A 131 6.38 -5.30 9.74
N ASP A 132 7.44 -4.49 9.87
CA ASP A 132 8.18 -3.84 8.80
C ASP A 132 7.58 -2.50 8.36
N VAL A 133 6.34 -2.52 7.85
CA VAL A 133 5.62 -1.30 7.42
C VAL A 133 5.44 -0.32 8.60
N PRO A 134 5.96 0.93 8.53
CA PRO A 134 5.97 1.84 9.68
C PRO A 134 4.62 2.42 10.07
N GLY A 135 3.66 2.49 9.15
CA GLY A 135 2.38 3.15 9.37
C GLY A 135 1.22 2.44 8.69
N HIS A 136 0.03 2.59 9.28
CA HIS A 136 -1.22 2.02 8.79
C HIS A 136 -2.37 3.02 8.98
N THR A 137 -3.37 2.97 8.10
CA THR A 137 -4.49 3.91 8.22
C THR A 137 -5.36 3.65 9.44
N ARG A 138 -5.85 4.72 10.08
CA ARG A 138 -6.81 4.66 11.21
C ARG A 138 -8.13 4.01 10.79
N GLY A 139 -8.46 4.00 9.50
CA GLY A 139 -9.61 3.30 8.96
C GLY A 139 -9.63 1.79 9.28
N LEU A 140 -8.48 1.22 9.67
CA LEU A 140 -8.36 -0.16 10.13
C LEU A 140 -8.98 -0.40 11.52
N VAL A 141 -9.01 0.61 12.40
CA VAL A 141 -9.40 0.47 13.82
C VAL A 141 -10.82 -0.08 14.00
N PRO A 142 -11.86 0.43 13.32
CA PRO A 142 -13.21 -0.14 13.43
C PRO A 142 -13.28 -1.61 13.00
N LEU A 143 -12.52 -1.99 11.98
CA LEU A 143 -12.55 -3.35 11.41
C LEU A 143 -11.84 -4.36 12.33
N LEU A 144 -10.75 -3.95 12.98
CA LEU A 144 -10.10 -4.72 14.02
C LEU A 144 -11.03 -4.91 15.23
N ALA A 145 -11.68 -3.83 15.69
CA ALA A 145 -12.61 -3.89 16.81
C ALA A 145 -13.84 -4.77 16.49
N GLU A 146 -14.38 -4.69 15.27
CA GLU A 146 -15.45 -5.54 14.75
C GLU A 146 -15.07 -7.03 14.84
N ALA A 147 -13.82 -7.37 14.52
CA ALA A 147 -13.28 -8.73 14.62
C ALA A 147 -12.87 -9.15 16.04
N GLY A 148 -13.12 -8.33 17.07
CA GLY A 148 -12.78 -8.63 18.47
C GLY A 148 -11.31 -8.43 18.82
N VAL A 149 -10.52 -7.79 17.95
CA VAL A 149 -9.13 -7.44 18.25
C VAL A 149 -9.10 -6.27 19.23
N THR A 150 -8.35 -6.45 20.32
CA THR A 150 -8.18 -5.47 21.40
C THR A 150 -6.75 -4.94 21.49
N PHE A 151 -5.80 -5.64 20.90
CA PHE A 151 -4.38 -5.30 20.92
C PHE A 151 -3.74 -5.49 19.53
N LEU A 152 -3.03 -4.47 19.06
CA LEU A 152 -2.26 -4.47 17.81
C LEU A 152 -0.80 -4.14 18.12
N HIS A 153 0.10 -5.06 17.78
CA HIS A 153 1.53 -4.80 17.82
C HIS A 153 2.04 -4.40 16.44
N LEU A 154 2.80 -3.31 16.35
CA LEU A 154 3.44 -2.82 15.12
C LEU A 154 4.96 -2.81 15.32
N GLY A 155 5.67 -3.68 14.60
CA GLY A 155 7.14 -3.63 14.54
C GLY A 155 7.56 -2.82 13.33
N VAL A 156 8.43 -1.83 13.50
CA VAL A 156 8.86 -0.94 12.43
C VAL A 156 10.21 -1.41 11.88
N ASN A 157 10.38 -1.34 10.56
CA ASN A 157 11.66 -1.60 9.91
C ASN A 157 12.80 -0.86 10.65
N PRO A 158 13.91 -1.54 10.97
CA PRO A 158 14.97 -0.94 11.78
C PRO A 158 15.67 0.26 11.14
N ALA A 159 15.57 0.45 9.82
CA ALA A 159 16.12 1.63 9.14
C ALA A 159 15.16 2.84 9.13
N TRP A 160 13.88 2.64 9.44
CA TRP A 160 12.87 3.67 9.29
C TRP A 160 12.52 4.38 10.60
N PRO A 161 12.25 5.70 10.56
CA PRO A 161 11.76 6.41 11.71
C PRO A 161 10.37 5.91 12.10
N VAL A 162 10.15 5.71 13.39
CA VAL A 162 8.83 5.35 13.93
C VAL A 162 7.93 6.59 13.94
N PRO A 163 6.62 6.45 13.60
CA PRO A 163 5.63 7.49 13.80
C PRO A 163 5.73 8.18 15.18
N GLU A 164 5.58 9.50 15.21
CA GLU A 164 5.64 10.28 16.46
C GLU A 164 4.37 10.11 17.29
N VAL A 165 4.27 8.96 17.96
CA VAL A 165 3.17 8.56 18.85
C VAL A 165 3.74 7.98 20.15
N PRO A 166 2.96 7.91 21.24
CA PRO A 166 3.39 7.19 22.44
C PRO A 166 3.73 5.72 22.12
N PRO A 167 4.67 5.07 22.82
CA PRO A 167 5.02 3.67 22.54
C PRO A 167 3.84 2.70 22.68
N THR A 168 2.95 2.97 23.64
CA THR A 168 1.68 2.24 23.81
C THR A 168 0.55 3.23 24.03
N PHE A 169 -0.54 3.09 23.28
CA PHE A 169 -1.68 4.02 23.31
C PHE A 169 -2.98 3.33 22.88
N ARG A 170 -4.10 4.04 23.09
CA ARG A 170 -5.40 3.70 22.54
C ARG A 170 -5.60 4.46 21.24
N TRP A 171 -5.66 3.74 20.13
CA TRP A 171 -5.94 4.35 18.84
C TRP A 171 -7.43 4.34 18.59
N ARG A 172 -8.02 5.53 18.43
CA ARG A 172 -9.47 5.71 18.39
C ARG A 172 -9.92 6.32 17.08
N SER A 173 -10.86 5.65 16.42
CA SER A 173 -11.55 6.17 15.23
C SER A 173 -12.70 7.12 15.60
N PRO A 174 -13.16 7.98 14.66
CA PRO A 174 -14.22 8.94 14.91
C PRO A 174 -15.57 8.34 15.32
N ASP A 175 -15.84 7.09 14.95
CA ASP A 175 -17.03 6.33 15.36
C ASP A 175 -16.95 5.80 16.80
N GLY A 176 -15.80 5.99 17.46
CA GLY A 176 -15.56 5.59 18.85
C GLY A 176 -14.96 4.19 19.00
N ALA A 177 -14.77 3.43 17.92
CA ALA A 177 -14.03 2.17 17.99
C ALA A 177 -12.57 2.41 18.38
N GLU A 178 -11.98 1.45 19.08
CA GLU A 178 -10.68 1.62 19.72
C GLU A 178 -9.92 0.31 19.83
N VAL A 179 -8.61 0.36 19.58
CA VAL A 179 -7.68 -0.76 19.77
C VAL A 179 -6.45 -0.24 20.52
N VAL A 180 -5.88 -1.04 21.41
CA VAL A 180 -4.59 -0.72 22.03
C VAL A 180 -3.49 -1.02 21.03
N VAL A 181 -2.65 -0.03 20.73
CA VAL A 181 -1.50 -0.18 19.83
C VAL A 181 -0.22 -0.13 20.66
N ALA A 182 0.72 -1.03 20.37
CA ALA A 182 2.10 -0.96 20.83
C ALA A 182 3.05 -0.90 19.63
N TYR A 183 3.83 0.18 19.54
CA TYR A 183 4.89 0.34 18.54
C TYR A 183 6.22 -0.15 19.09
N GLN A 184 6.91 -0.96 18.30
CA GLN A 184 8.29 -1.35 18.54
C GLN A 184 9.20 -0.56 17.61
N ARG A 185 10.08 0.25 18.22
CA ARG A 185 11.14 0.99 17.54
C ARG A 185 12.33 0.09 17.25
N GLY A 186 12.97 0.32 16.10
CA GLY A 186 14.26 -0.27 15.76
C GLY A 186 14.21 -1.77 15.44
N GLY A 187 13.05 -2.28 15.01
CA GLY A 187 12.93 -3.66 14.58
C GLY A 187 11.56 -4.29 14.80
N TYR A 188 11.52 -5.59 14.50
CA TYR A 188 10.29 -6.36 14.37
C TYR A 188 9.62 -6.77 15.68
N GLY A 189 10.38 -6.77 16.77
CA GLY A 189 9.93 -7.18 18.10
C GLY A 189 10.84 -6.62 19.18
N GLY A 190 10.35 -6.65 20.42
CA GLY A 190 11.05 -6.15 21.59
C GLY A 190 10.21 -6.35 22.83
N GLU A 191 10.47 -5.56 23.87
CA GLU A 191 9.72 -5.62 25.12
C GLU A 191 8.63 -4.54 25.14
N VAL A 192 7.38 -4.96 25.35
CA VAL A 192 6.27 -4.05 25.61
C VAL A 192 5.97 -4.08 27.10
N VAL A 193 6.33 -2.98 27.77
CA VAL A 193 6.06 -2.74 29.19
C VAL A 193 4.98 -1.66 29.30
N VAL A 194 3.84 -2.00 29.91
CA VAL A 194 2.74 -1.04 30.12
C VAL A 194 2.65 -0.65 31.59
N PRO A 195 2.76 0.66 31.94
CA PRO A 195 2.61 1.10 33.32
C PRO A 195 1.28 0.67 33.94
N GLY A 196 1.33 0.04 35.12
CA GLY A 196 0.14 -0.51 35.80
C GLY A 196 -0.28 -1.90 35.32
N CYS A 197 0.54 -2.55 34.49
CA CYS A 197 0.37 -3.95 34.12
C CYS A 197 1.56 -4.77 34.63
N ALA A 198 1.30 -5.76 35.47
CA ALA A 198 2.34 -6.68 35.96
C ALA A 198 2.81 -7.71 34.89
N HIS A 199 2.33 -7.60 33.65
CA HIS A 199 2.68 -8.48 32.54
C HIS A 199 3.50 -7.71 31.50
N VAL A 200 4.53 -8.37 30.97
CA VAL A 200 5.37 -7.87 29.88
C VAL A 200 5.22 -8.78 28.68
N LEU A 201 5.15 -8.22 27.48
CA LEU A 201 5.29 -8.96 26.23
C LEU A 201 6.73 -8.86 25.76
N ALA A 202 7.34 -9.98 25.39
CA ALA A 202 8.67 -10.04 24.79
C ALA A 202 8.61 -10.90 23.52
N PHE A 203 9.39 -10.51 22.50
CA PHE A 203 9.48 -11.27 21.26
C PHE A 203 10.78 -12.04 21.16
N LEU A 204 10.67 -13.30 20.73
CA LEU A 204 11.78 -14.06 20.17
C LEU A 204 11.60 -14.07 18.65
N HIS A 205 12.00 -12.96 18.03
CA HIS A 205 11.74 -12.69 16.62
C HIS A 205 12.97 -13.01 15.78
N THR A 206 12.86 -13.94 14.83
CA THR A 206 13.87 -14.16 13.79
C THR A 206 13.60 -13.26 12.59
N GLY A 207 14.66 -12.93 11.83
CA GLY A 207 14.55 -12.04 10.67
C GLY A 207 13.67 -12.56 9.52
N ASP A 208 13.83 -11.95 8.36
CA ASP A 208 13.00 -12.18 7.17
C ASP A 208 13.12 -13.64 6.71
N ASN A 209 12.00 -14.37 6.73
CA ASN A 209 11.91 -15.75 6.26
C ASN A 209 12.99 -16.70 6.81
N LEU A 210 13.48 -16.51 8.05
CA LEU A 210 14.48 -17.41 8.68
C LEU A 210 13.85 -18.63 9.37
N GLY A 211 12.55 -18.58 9.63
CA GLY A 211 11.82 -19.66 10.28
C GLY A 211 11.97 -19.66 11.80
N PRO A 212 11.66 -20.77 12.48
CA PRO A 212 11.65 -20.81 13.94
C PRO A 212 13.06 -20.76 14.56
N PRO A 213 13.18 -20.28 15.82
CA PRO A 213 14.42 -20.33 16.59
C PRO A 213 14.83 -21.78 16.90
N SER A 214 16.11 -21.99 17.23
CA SER A 214 16.57 -23.27 17.78
C SER A 214 16.15 -23.44 19.25
N ALA A 215 16.22 -24.67 19.77
CA ALA A 215 15.95 -24.92 21.20
C ALA A 215 16.93 -24.17 22.12
N ASP A 216 18.16 -23.96 21.68
CA ASP A 216 19.17 -23.28 22.47
C ASP A 216 18.96 -21.75 22.44
N ASP A 217 18.48 -21.20 21.32
CA ASP A 217 18.03 -19.79 21.26
C ASP A 217 16.87 -19.55 22.23
N VAL A 218 15.91 -20.47 22.30
CA VAL A 218 14.78 -20.38 23.24
C VAL A 218 15.27 -20.39 24.69
N VAL A 219 16.21 -21.28 25.04
CA VAL A 219 16.78 -21.35 26.39
C VAL A 219 17.56 -20.09 26.73
N ALA A 220 18.40 -19.61 25.80
CA ALA A 220 19.16 -18.38 25.97
C ALA A 220 18.24 -17.18 26.20
N ALA A 221 17.17 -17.04 25.41
CA ALA A 221 16.18 -15.98 25.57
C ALA A 221 15.46 -16.04 26.93
N HIS A 222 15.09 -17.23 27.41
CA HIS A 222 14.48 -17.38 28.73
C HIS A 222 15.44 -16.97 29.85
N ALA A 223 16.71 -17.36 29.77
CA ALA A 223 17.72 -16.98 30.74
C ALA A 223 17.96 -15.46 30.75
N GLU A 224 18.05 -14.84 29.57
CA GLU A 224 18.23 -13.39 29.43
C GLU A 224 17.02 -12.62 29.99
N LEU A 225 15.80 -13.02 29.63
CA LEU A 225 14.57 -12.40 30.15
C LEU A 225 14.42 -12.60 31.66
N GLY A 226 14.80 -13.77 32.18
CA GLY A 226 14.81 -14.02 33.63
C GLY A 226 15.81 -13.13 34.38
N SER A 227 16.93 -12.79 33.73
CA SER A 227 17.91 -11.85 34.30
C SER A 227 17.42 -10.39 34.28
N ARG A 228 16.68 -9.99 33.22
CA ARG A 228 16.11 -8.65 33.07
C ARG A 228 14.90 -8.42 33.97
N PHE A 229 14.08 -9.44 34.17
CA PHE A 229 12.87 -9.41 35.00
C PHE A 229 12.98 -10.39 36.18
N PRO A 230 13.85 -10.10 37.17
CA PRO A 230 14.10 -11.00 38.27
C PRO A 230 12.82 -11.25 39.10
N GLY A 231 12.47 -12.52 39.27
CA GLY A 231 11.27 -12.96 40.01
C GLY A 231 10.00 -13.08 39.17
N ALA A 232 10.03 -12.71 37.88
CA ALA A 232 8.91 -12.94 36.97
C ALA A 232 8.89 -14.39 36.44
N GLU A 233 7.70 -14.92 36.19
CA GLU A 233 7.51 -16.16 35.42
C GLU A 233 7.74 -15.86 33.93
N VAL A 234 8.86 -16.33 33.38
CA VAL A 234 9.12 -16.28 31.94
C VAL A 234 8.52 -17.53 31.29
N ARG A 235 7.62 -17.35 30.32
CA ARG A 235 6.93 -18.47 29.66
C ARG A 235 6.68 -18.23 28.19
N ALA A 236 6.66 -19.31 27.42
CA ALA A 236 6.12 -19.31 26.07
C ALA A 236 4.66 -18.86 26.07
N SER A 237 4.28 -17.99 25.13
CA SER A 237 2.96 -17.40 25.13
C SER A 237 2.49 -17.00 23.73
N THR A 238 1.30 -16.37 23.67
CA THR A 238 0.72 -15.79 22.47
C THR A 238 0.39 -14.32 22.71
N LEU A 239 0.21 -13.57 21.61
CA LEU A 239 -0.25 -12.18 21.69
C LEU A 239 -1.61 -12.08 22.39
N ASP A 240 -2.52 -13.04 22.16
CA ASP A 240 -3.83 -13.05 22.81
C ASP A 240 -3.74 -13.21 24.33
N ALA A 241 -2.79 -14.02 24.80
CA ALA A 241 -2.60 -14.21 26.23
C ALA A 241 -2.13 -12.92 26.91
N PHE A 242 -1.24 -12.16 26.26
CA PHE A 242 -0.83 -10.84 26.72
C PHE A 242 -1.98 -9.82 26.63
N ALA A 243 -2.70 -9.76 25.51
CA ALA A 243 -3.81 -8.83 25.30
C ALA A 243 -4.90 -8.98 26.38
N ARG A 244 -5.26 -10.23 26.73
CA ARG A 244 -6.19 -10.51 27.83
C ARG A 244 -5.65 -10.08 29.19
N ALA A 245 -4.36 -10.32 29.46
CA ALA A 245 -3.74 -9.90 30.71
C ALA A 245 -3.68 -8.37 30.85
N LEU A 246 -3.35 -7.68 29.75
CA LEU A 246 -3.34 -6.23 29.67
C LEU A 246 -4.74 -5.65 29.92
N ALA A 247 -5.78 -6.19 29.25
CA ALA A 247 -7.15 -5.77 29.48
C ALA A 247 -7.60 -5.99 30.94
N ALA A 248 -7.26 -7.15 31.53
CA ALA A 248 -7.61 -7.48 32.90
C ALA A 248 -6.89 -6.63 33.97
N SER A 249 -5.71 -6.08 33.64
CA SER A 249 -4.95 -5.22 34.56
C SER A 249 -5.61 -3.87 34.85
N GLY A 250 -6.52 -3.42 33.98
CA GLY A 250 -7.09 -2.06 34.05
C GLY A 250 -6.18 -0.94 33.55
N ALA A 251 -4.91 -1.24 33.22
CA ALA A 251 -3.93 -0.27 32.74
C ALA A 251 -4.34 0.44 31.44
N VAL A 252 -5.15 -0.22 30.60
CA VAL A 252 -5.64 0.32 29.33
C VAL A 252 -6.33 1.67 29.49
N ALA A 253 -7.08 1.88 30.58
CA ALA A 253 -7.82 3.12 30.81
C ALA A 253 -6.89 4.34 30.98
N ALA A 254 -5.66 4.12 31.45
CA ALA A 254 -4.66 5.16 31.69
C ALA A 254 -3.80 5.48 30.45
N LEU A 255 -3.90 4.68 29.39
CA LEU A 255 -3.13 4.91 28.17
C LEU A 255 -3.57 6.20 27.46
N PRO A 256 -2.63 6.95 26.85
CA PRO A 256 -2.97 8.10 26.03
C PRO A 256 -3.86 7.67 24.85
N VAL A 257 -4.71 8.59 24.39
CA VAL A 257 -5.56 8.38 23.22
C VAL A 257 -4.94 9.11 22.04
N VAL A 258 -4.72 8.39 20.94
CA VAL A 258 -4.33 8.97 19.64
C VAL A 258 -5.54 8.88 18.74
N THR A 259 -5.89 10.00 18.11
CA THR A 259 -6.94 10.07 17.09
C THR A 259 -6.41 10.36 15.70
N ALA A 260 -5.16 10.81 15.58
CA ALA A 260 -4.57 11.16 14.29
C ALA A 260 -4.38 9.94 13.38
N GLU A 261 -4.25 10.21 12.08
CA GLU A 261 -3.84 9.24 11.07
C GLU A 261 -2.36 8.89 11.22
N ILE A 262 -2.02 7.62 10.98
CA ILE A 262 -0.65 7.12 10.95
C ILE A 262 -0.42 6.47 9.58
N GLY A 263 -0.52 7.24 8.51
CA GLY A 263 -0.45 6.72 7.14
C GLY A 263 0.83 5.95 6.84
N ASP A 264 0.80 5.19 5.75
CA ASP A 264 1.89 4.31 5.35
C ASP A 264 2.95 5.08 4.53
N PRO A 265 4.18 5.29 5.07
CA PRO A 265 5.23 6.01 4.35
C PRO A 265 5.88 5.20 3.22
N TRP A 266 5.60 3.91 3.10
CA TRP A 266 6.17 3.01 2.09
C TRP A 266 5.35 2.90 0.81
N LEU A 267 4.18 3.56 0.76
CA LEU A 267 3.24 3.47 -0.37
C LEU A 267 3.85 3.79 -1.74
N PHE A 268 4.93 4.58 -1.79
CA PHE A 268 5.60 4.85 -3.05
C PHE A 268 6.15 3.58 -3.71
N GLY A 269 6.48 2.52 -2.96
CA GLY A 269 6.82 1.22 -3.53
C GLY A 269 5.73 0.68 -4.46
N ALA A 270 4.46 0.79 -4.05
CA ALA A 270 3.35 0.29 -4.85
C ALA A 270 3.20 1.02 -6.20
N GLY A 271 3.68 2.27 -6.32
CA GLY A 271 3.65 3.05 -7.56
C GLY A 271 4.53 2.47 -8.68
N SER A 272 5.38 1.48 -8.36
CA SER A 272 6.24 0.80 -9.32
C SER A 272 5.55 -0.13 -10.32
N ASP A 273 4.32 -0.57 -10.03
CA ASP A 273 3.56 -1.48 -10.89
C ASP A 273 2.14 -0.97 -11.20
N PRO A 274 2.02 0.06 -12.05
CA PRO A 274 0.72 0.66 -12.33
C PRO A 274 -0.25 -0.27 -13.04
N GLN A 275 0.23 -1.23 -13.83
CA GLN A 275 -0.62 -2.24 -14.47
C GLN A 275 -1.23 -3.17 -13.41
N LYS A 276 -0.42 -3.64 -12.44
CA LYS A 276 -0.91 -4.43 -11.28
C LYS A 276 -1.95 -3.64 -10.48
N LEU A 277 -1.66 -2.37 -10.15
CA LEU A 277 -2.58 -1.53 -9.37
C LEU A 277 -3.89 -1.22 -10.09
N ALA A 278 -3.83 -0.90 -11.39
CA ALA A 278 -5.03 -0.63 -12.18
C ALA A 278 -5.94 -1.86 -12.27
N ALA A 279 -5.36 -3.03 -12.55
CA ALA A 279 -6.10 -4.30 -12.58
C ALA A 279 -6.69 -4.63 -11.20
N TYR A 280 -5.89 -4.51 -10.14
CA TYR A 280 -6.31 -4.76 -8.76
C TYR A 280 -7.48 -3.85 -8.34
N ARG A 281 -7.40 -2.54 -8.58
CA ARG A 281 -8.50 -1.61 -8.26
C ARG A 281 -9.75 -1.89 -9.08
N TRP A 282 -9.60 -2.27 -10.35
CA TRP A 282 -10.75 -2.70 -11.14
C TRP A 282 -11.41 -3.95 -10.53
N LEU A 283 -10.63 -4.96 -10.13
CA LEU A 283 -11.14 -6.17 -9.49
C LEU A 283 -11.86 -5.88 -8.17
N LEU A 284 -11.30 -5.02 -7.32
CA LEU A 284 -11.95 -4.59 -6.06
C LEU A 284 -13.34 -3.98 -6.30
N ARG A 285 -13.50 -3.17 -7.35
CA ARG A 285 -14.81 -2.62 -7.72
C ARG A 285 -15.72 -3.62 -8.42
N HIS A 286 -15.16 -4.50 -9.24
CA HIS A 286 -15.92 -5.43 -10.05
C HIS A 286 -16.50 -6.56 -9.18
N ARG A 287 -15.73 -7.09 -8.23
CA ARG A 287 -16.17 -8.18 -7.33
C ARG A 287 -17.42 -7.82 -6.52
N ARG A 288 -17.60 -6.54 -6.16
CA ARG A 288 -18.80 -6.02 -5.47
C ARG A 288 -20.06 -6.09 -6.32
N ARG A 289 -19.91 -6.15 -7.65
CA ARG A 289 -21.01 -6.22 -8.62
C ARG A 289 -21.28 -7.64 -9.13
N LEU A 290 -20.55 -8.65 -8.64
CA LEU A 290 -20.80 -10.04 -9.02
C LEU A 290 -22.27 -10.41 -8.75
N PRO A 291 -22.92 -11.19 -9.63
CA PRO A 291 -24.32 -11.59 -9.46
C PRO A 291 -24.54 -12.33 -8.14
N ALA A 292 -25.70 -12.14 -7.50
CA ALA A 292 -26.05 -12.82 -6.25
C ALA A 292 -26.02 -14.36 -6.34
N ALA A 293 -26.07 -14.92 -7.55
CA ALA A 293 -25.94 -16.36 -7.81
C ALA A 293 -24.51 -16.90 -7.59
N VAL A 294 -23.47 -16.06 -7.61
CA VAL A 294 -22.09 -16.47 -7.33
C VAL A 294 -22.00 -16.89 -5.84
N PRO A 295 -21.61 -18.14 -5.54
CA PRO A 295 -21.50 -18.63 -4.17
C PRO A 295 -20.61 -17.77 -3.28
N THR A 296 -20.96 -17.66 -2.00
CA THR A 296 -20.15 -16.92 -1.01
C THR A 296 -18.72 -17.44 -0.93
N ALA A 297 -18.53 -18.77 -1.02
CA ALA A 297 -17.21 -19.39 -0.99
C ALA A 297 -16.32 -18.90 -2.14
N ASP A 298 -16.87 -18.75 -3.35
CA ASP A 298 -16.11 -18.29 -4.51
C ASP A 298 -15.76 -16.80 -4.39
N ARG A 299 -16.65 -15.99 -3.83
CA ARG A 299 -16.37 -14.57 -3.51
C ARG A 299 -15.23 -14.43 -2.50
N VAL A 300 -15.25 -15.26 -1.46
CA VAL A 300 -14.17 -15.31 -0.46
C VAL A 300 -12.85 -15.78 -1.10
N ALA A 301 -12.90 -16.74 -2.03
CA ALA A 301 -11.71 -17.19 -2.75
C ALA A 301 -11.07 -16.07 -3.59
N VAL A 302 -11.88 -15.28 -4.31
CA VAL A 302 -11.41 -14.08 -5.02
C VAL A 302 -10.73 -13.10 -4.06
N ASP A 303 -11.36 -12.80 -2.94
CA ASP A 303 -10.80 -11.87 -1.94
C ASP A 303 -9.49 -12.38 -1.35
N ARG A 304 -9.35 -13.70 -1.13
CA ARG A 304 -8.10 -14.30 -0.64
C ARG A 304 -6.96 -14.18 -1.64
N GLU A 305 -7.22 -14.24 -2.94
CA GLU A 305 -6.20 -13.98 -3.98
C GLU A 305 -5.83 -12.49 -4.00
N LEU A 306 -6.84 -11.61 -4.00
CA LEU A 306 -6.63 -10.16 -4.00
C LEU A 306 -5.91 -9.64 -2.74
N LEU A 307 -6.09 -10.31 -1.60
CA LEU A 307 -5.40 -9.97 -0.35
C LEU A 307 -3.87 -9.98 -0.52
N LEU A 308 -3.34 -10.89 -1.35
CA LEU A 308 -1.90 -11.04 -1.57
C LEU A 308 -1.31 -9.91 -2.41
N VAL A 309 -2.13 -9.16 -3.16
CA VAL A 309 -1.68 -7.95 -3.85
C VAL A 309 -1.31 -6.84 -2.86
N ALA A 310 -2.01 -6.77 -1.73
CA ALA A 310 -1.78 -5.79 -0.68
C ALA A 310 -0.67 -6.20 0.31
N GLU A 311 -0.16 -7.42 0.21
CA GLU A 311 1.04 -7.84 0.93
C GLU A 311 2.23 -6.95 0.50
N HIS A 312 3.06 -6.55 1.47
CA HIS A 312 4.01 -5.46 1.29
C HIS A 312 5.26 -5.79 0.46
N THR A 313 5.45 -7.05 0.05
CA THR A 313 6.59 -7.50 -0.75
C THR A 313 6.17 -7.75 -2.20
N TRP A 314 6.81 -7.08 -3.16
CA TRP A 314 6.41 -7.11 -4.58
C TRP A 314 7.42 -7.75 -5.52
N GLY A 315 8.35 -8.54 -4.97
CA GLY A 315 9.40 -9.21 -5.73
C GLY A 315 10.54 -9.66 -4.84
N LEU A 316 11.65 -10.01 -5.46
CA LEU A 316 12.90 -10.33 -4.77
C LEU A 316 13.60 -9.07 -4.25
N ASP A 317 14.39 -9.24 -3.20
CA ASP A 317 15.29 -8.25 -2.65
C ASP A 317 16.42 -7.90 -3.64
N GLN A 318 16.53 -6.63 -4.04
CA GLN A 318 17.53 -6.19 -5.01
C GLN A 318 18.96 -6.46 -4.52
N LYS A 319 19.31 -6.13 -3.28
CA LYS A 319 20.71 -6.24 -2.80
C LYS A 319 21.20 -7.69 -2.82
N ALA A 320 20.30 -8.65 -2.64
CA ALA A 320 20.64 -10.07 -2.66
C ALA A 320 20.53 -10.68 -4.06
N ALA A 321 19.48 -10.36 -4.81
CA ALA A 321 19.15 -11.04 -6.06
C ALA A 321 19.68 -10.32 -7.31
N LEU A 322 19.94 -9.01 -7.24
CA LEU A 322 20.42 -8.16 -8.34
C LEU A 322 21.33 -7.01 -7.84
N PRO A 323 22.51 -7.30 -7.24
CA PRO A 323 23.43 -6.29 -6.69
C PRO A 323 24.23 -5.54 -7.79
N ASP A 324 23.53 -5.02 -8.80
CA ASP A 324 24.12 -4.29 -9.91
C ASP A 324 24.10 -2.77 -9.67
N THR A 325 25.24 -2.11 -9.78
CA THR A 325 25.41 -0.66 -9.58
C THR A 325 25.86 0.09 -10.83
N GLU A 326 25.96 -0.59 -11.98
CA GLU A 326 26.59 -0.04 -13.18
C GLU A 326 25.60 0.13 -14.34
N ARG A 327 24.69 -0.84 -14.53
CA ARG A 327 23.82 -0.93 -15.72
C ARG A 327 22.51 -0.18 -15.52
N TRP A 328 22.60 1.14 -15.38
CA TRP A 328 21.46 2.02 -15.13
C TRP A 328 20.79 2.59 -16.38
N ASP A 329 21.58 2.88 -17.42
CA ASP A 329 21.04 3.41 -18.68
C ASP A 329 20.27 2.35 -19.47
N ARG A 330 19.63 2.74 -20.57
CA ARG A 330 18.76 1.83 -21.35
C ARG A 330 19.54 0.69 -22.01
N ALA A 331 20.78 0.90 -22.40
CA ALA A 331 21.60 -0.13 -23.02
C ALA A 331 22.05 -1.16 -21.97
N GLY A 332 22.59 -0.68 -20.84
CA GLY A 332 22.94 -1.50 -19.70
C GLY A 332 21.74 -2.28 -19.15
N LEU A 333 20.56 -1.65 -19.07
CA LEU A 333 19.34 -2.33 -18.65
C LEU A 333 18.98 -3.49 -19.60
N ALA A 334 19.09 -3.29 -20.92
CA ALA A 334 18.82 -4.37 -21.88
C ALA A 334 19.79 -5.55 -21.69
N GLU A 335 21.06 -5.29 -21.41
CA GLU A 335 22.06 -6.32 -21.09
C GLU A 335 21.75 -7.01 -19.76
N LEU A 336 21.39 -6.24 -18.73
CA LEU A 336 21.02 -6.74 -17.40
C LEU A 336 19.84 -7.71 -17.48
N ARG A 337 18.77 -7.34 -18.20
CA ARG A 337 17.58 -8.19 -18.38
C ARG A 337 17.87 -9.50 -19.11
N ALA A 338 18.93 -9.54 -19.94
CA ALA A 338 19.36 -10.75 -20.61
C ALA A 338 20.21 -11.69 -19.73
N THR A 339 20.61 -11.28 -18.52
CA THR A 339 21.29 -12.16 -17.56
C THR A 339 20.32 -13.14 -16.88
N PRO A 340 20.81 -14.28 -16.34
CA PRO A 340 19.99 -15.15 -15.49
C PRO A 340 19.40 -14.42 -14.28
N GLU A 341 20.17 -13.55 -13.63
CA GLU A 341 19.76 -12.76 -12.47
C GLU A 341 18.64 -11.78 -12.84
N GLY A 342 18.81 -11.03 -13.93
CA GLY A 342 17.79 -10.11 -14.45
C GLY A 342 16.48 -10.82 -14.80
N ARG A 343 16.54 -11.98 -15.48
CA ARG A 343 15.34 -12.79 -15.78
C ARG A 343 14.65 -13.29 -14.51
N ARG A 344 15.42 -13.73 -13.51
CA ARG A 344 14.85 -14.18 -12.23
C ARG A 344 14.18 -13.03 -11.49
N PHE A 345 14.80 -11.84 -11.52
CA PHE A 345 14.25 -10.64 -10.90
C PHE A 345 12.91 -10.24 -11.55
N GLU A 346 12.84 -10.18 -12.88
CA GLU A 346 11.58 -9.90 -13.60
C GLU A 346 10.53 -10.99 -13.38
N ALA A 347 10.93 -12.25 -13.27
CA ALA A 347 10.01 -13.35 -12.97
C ALA A 347 9.35 -13.20 -11.59
N SER A 348 10.07 -12.65 -10.60
CA SER A 348 9.49 -12.38 -9.27
C SER A 348 8.37 -11.34 -9.32
N TRP A 349 8.52 -10.30 -10.14
CA TRP A 349 7.47 -9.30 -10.35
C TRP A 349 6.30 -9.87 -11.16
N ALA A 350 6.58 -10.74 -12.13
CA ALA A 350 5.55 -11.42 -12.90
C ALA A 350 4.69 -12.35 -12.02
N GLU A 351 5.29 -13.08 -11.08
CA GLU A 351 4.56 -13.86 -10.07
C GLU A 351 3.65 -12.97 -9.22
N GLN A 352 4.17 -11.83 -8.77
CA GLN A 352 3.45 -10.84 -7.98
C GLN A 352 2.29 -10.17 -8.74
N ARG A 353 2.44 -9.95 -10.05
CA ARG A 353 1.35 -9.51 -10.93
C ARG A 353 0.30 -10.60 -11.12
N ALA A 354 0.70 -11.87 -11.16
CA ALA A 354 -0.23 -12.96 -11.45
C ALA A 354 -1.34 -13.13 -10.39
N TYR A 355 -1.21 -12.53 -9.20
CA TYR A 355 -2.31 -12.49 -8.22
C TYR A 355 -3.59 -11.82 -8.76
N VAL A 356 -3.49 -10.86 -9.69
CA VAL A 356 -4.70 -10.26 -10.31
C VAL A 356 -5.34 -11.16 -11.39
N ASP A 357 -4.63 -12.21 -11.80
CA ASP A 357 -5.07 -13.20 -12.79
C ASP A 357 -5.30 -14.59 -12.13
N GLY A 358 -5.52 -14.60 -10.82
CA GLY A 358 -5.69 -15.82 -10.02
C GLY A 358 -6.84 -16.72 -10.49
N ALA A 359 -6.78 -18.00 -10.12
CA ALA A 359 -7.71 -19.00 -10.61
C ALA A 359 -9.14 -18.75 -10.10
N ALA A 360 -9.29 -18.31 -8.85
CA ALA A 360 -10.61 -17.97 -8.30
C ALA A 360 -11.20 -16.75 -9.01
N ILE A 361 -10.37 -15.75 -9.30
CA ILE A 361 -10.76 -14.58 -10.12
C ILE A 361 -11.23 -15.04 -11.51
N ALA A 362 -10.42 -15.81 -12.22
CA ALA A 362 -10.73 -16.29 -13.56
C ALA A 362 -12.01 -17.16 -13.62
N GLN A 363 -12.38 -17.81 -12.52
CA GLN A 363 -13.58 -18.64 -12.43
C GLN A 363 -14.88 -17.82 -12.39
N VAL A 364 -14.89 -16.66 -11.71
CA VAL A 364 -16.15 -15.94 -11.42
C VAL A 364 -16.23 -14.52 -11.96
N VAL A 365 -15.08 -13.90 -12.23
CA VAL A 365 -15.04 -12.54 -12.80
C VAL A 365 -15.06 -12.68 -14.32
N GLU A 366 -16.19 -12.32 -14.94
CA GLU A 366 -16.30 -12.25 -16.38
C GLU A 366 -15.61 -10.99 -16.93
N GLY A 367 -14.77 -11.19 -17.95
CA GLY A 367 -13.97 -10.13 -18.57
C GLY A 367 -12.63 -9.91 -17.88
N SER A 368 -11.78 -9.08 -18.48
CA SER A 368 -10.52 -8.65 -17.89
C SER A 368 -10.64 -7.20 -17.41
N ALA A 369 -9.65 -6.74 -16.63
CA ALA A 369 -9.43 -5.31 -16.48
C ALA A 369 -9.55 -4.64 -17.87
N PRO A 370 -10.27 -3.50 -17.99
CA PRO A 370 -10.60 -2.92 -19.27
C PRO A 370 -9.31 -2.82 -20.08
N PRO A 371 -9.29 -3.30 -21.34
CA PRO A 371 -8.06 -3.33 -22.11
C PRO A 371 -7.43 -1.94 -22.09
N LEU A 372 -6.11 -1.89 -22.16
CA LEU A 372 -5.37 -0.65 -22.44
C LEU A 372 -5.77 -0.19 -23.85
N VAL A 373 -6.93 0.47 -23.94
CA VAL A 373 -7.49 0.84 -25.22
C VAL A 373 -6.80 2.13 -25.66
N ASP A 374 -6.08 2.04 -26.76
CA ASP A 374 -5.58 3.21 -27.46
C ASP A 374 -6.76 4.06 -27.93
N GLY A 375 -7.10 5.11 -27.18
CA GLY A 375 -8.25 5.97 -27.42
C GLY A 375 -8.26 6.66 -28.80
N ARG A 376 -7.17 6.60 -29.58
CA ARG A 376 -7.11 7.09 -30.96
C ARG A 376 -8.18 6.46 -31.86
N HIS A 377 -8.62 5.22 -31.61
CA HIS A 377 -9.72 4.61 -32.37
C HIS A 377 -11.06 5.34 -32.23
N ARG A 378 -11.24 6.18 -31.19
CA ARG A 378 -12.45 7.00 -30.99
C ARG A 378 -12.42 8.29 -31.82
N MET A 379 -11.25 8.68 -32.33
CA MET A 379 -11.07 9.85 -33.17
C MET A 379 -11.41 9.54 -34.63
N GLY A 380 -12.70 9.61 -34.95
CA GLY A 380 -13.26 9.43 -36.29
C GLY A 380 -13.72 10.73 -36.95
N ALA A 381 -14.69 10.62 -37.86
CA ALA A 381 -15.35 11.80 -38.44
C ALA A 381 -16.11 12.58 -37.36
N GLY A 382 -16.06 13.92 -37.43
CA GLY A 382 -16.80 14.83 -36.52
C GLY A 382 -15.96 15.46 -35.40
N TRP A 383 -14.69 15.08 -35.26
CA TRP A 383 -13.75 15.76 -34.36
C TRP A 383 -13.23 17.04 -35.01
N GLU A 384 -13.38 18.17 -34.33
CA GLU A 384 -12.96 19.48 -34.81
C GLU A 384 -11.76 19.99 -34.01
N ALA A 385 -10.76 20.55 -34.68
CA ALA A 385 -9.55 21.05 -34.04
C ALA A 385 -9.86 22.26 -33.14
N VAL A 386 -9.17 22.35 -32.00
CA VAL A 386 -9.33 23.42 -31.01
C VAL A 386 -7.95 23.99 -30.69
N ALA A 387 -7.83 25.31 -30.72
CA ALA A 387 -6.59 25.99 -30.36
C ALA A 387 -6.40 26.00 -28.83
N PRO A 388 -5.15 26.02 -28.32
CA PRO A 388 -4.90 26.28 -26.91
C PRO A 388 -5.59 27.57 -26.43
N GLY A 389 -6.31 27.49 -25.32
CA GLY A 389 -7.07 28.60 -24.74
C GLY A 389 -8.42 28.90 -25.42
N GLU A 390 -8.76 28.21 -26.51
CA GLU A 390 -10.07 28.31 -27.14
C GLU A 390 -11.13 27.60 -26.29
N ALA A 391 -12.11 28.37 -25.81
CA ALA A 391 -13.14 27.86 -24.92
C ALA A 391 -14.28 27.19 -25.69
N ILE A 392 -14.54 25.92 -25.37
CA ILE A 392 -15.71 25.17 -25.81
C ILE A 392 -16.79 25.36 -24.74
N THR A 393 -17.95 25.88 -25.12
CA THR A 393 -19.05 26.14 -24.18
C THR A 393 -20.27 25.31 -24.56
N THR A 394 -20.74 24.50 -23.61
CA THR A 394 -21.90 23.61 -23.73
C THR A 394 -22.97 23.98 -22.70
N ALA A 395 -24.02 23.17 -22.55
CA ALA A 395 -25.04 23.42 -21.53
C ALA A 395 -24.52 23.20 -20.10
N ALA A 396 -23.60 22.24 -19.92
CA ALA A 396 -23.04 21.91 -18.61
C ALA A 396 -21.75 22.70 -18.30
N TRP A 397 -20.84 22.82 -19.28
CA TRP A 397 -19.46 23.25 -19.03
C TRP A 397 -18.97 24.29 -20.05
N SER A 398 -18.13 25.21 -19.59
CA SER A 398 -17.21 25.98 -20.44
C SER A 398 -15.79 25.54 -20.11
N LEU A 399 -15.05 25.05 -21.10
CA LEU A 399 -13.74 24.40 -20.87
C LEU A 399 -12.72 24.70 -21.98
N ALA A 400 -11.44 24.80 -21.62
CA ALA A 400 -10.34 25.00 -22.56
C ALA A 400 -9.06 24.32 -22.06
N VAL A 401 -8.25 23.83 -23.01
CA VAL A 401 -6.90 23.29 -22.72
C VAL A 401 -5.82 24.34 -22.92
N ASP A 402 -4.71 24.22 -22.19
CA ASP A 402 -3.52 25.03 -22.41
C ASP A 402 -2.49 24.34 -23.32
N GLY A 403 -1.31 24.97 -23.49
CA GLY A 403 -0.20 24.44 -24.27
C GLY A 403 0.45 23.16 -23.72
N THR A 404 -0.01 22.65 -22.58
CA THR A 404 0.41 21.36 -22.00
C THR A 404 -0.68 20.28 -22.09
N GLY A 405 -1.85 20.63 -22.66
CA GLY A 405 -3.03 19.75 -22.71
C GLY A 405 -3.83 19.68 -21.41
N SER A 406 -3.48 20.47 -20.40
CA SER A 406 -4.20 20.56 -19.13
C SER A 406 -5.45 21.41 -19.29
N LEU A 407 -6.54 21.11 -18.58
CA LEU A 407 -7.68 22.02 -18.50
C LEU A 407 -7.31 23.25 -17.65
N ALA A 408 -7.04 24.37 -18.32
CA ALA A 408 -6.72 25.66 -17.70
C ALA A 408 -7.92 26.61 -17.61
N HIS A 409 -9.10 26.14 -18.03
CA HIS A 409 -10.39 26.80 -17.85
C HIS A 409 -11.45 25.73 -17.70
N LEU A 410 -12.21 25.78 -16.59
CA LEU A 410 -13.40 24.94 -16.39
C LEU A 410 -14.41 25.71 -15.54
N VAL A 411 -15.58 25.99 -16.13
CA VAL A 411 -16.68 26.70 -15.47
C VAL A 411 -17.96 25.90 -15.61
N GLU A 412 -18.63 25.63 -14.50
CA GLU A 412 -19.99 25.06 -14.50
C GLU A 412 -20.98 26.13 -14.93
N VAL A 413 -21.59 25.96 -16.11
CA VAL A 413 -22.40 27.00 -16.77
C VAL A 413 -23.63 27.37 -15.94
N ALA A 414 -24.26 26.37 -15.32
CA ALA A 414 -25.48 26.58 -14.54
C ALA A 414 -25.29 27.47 -13.31
N THR A 415 -24.10 27.42 -12.69
CA THR A 415 -23.81 28.12 -11.42
C THR A 415 -22.83 29.28 -11.59
N GLY A 416 -22.08 29.31 -12.71
CA GLY A 416 -20.94 30.21 -12.91
C GLY A 416 -19.73 29.86 -12.04
N ARG A 417 -19.72 28.69 -11.40
CA ARG A 417 -18.62 28.25 -10.54
C ARG A 417 -17.38 27.95 -11.38
N VAL A 418 -16.30 28.67 -11.13
CA VAL A 418 -14.97 28.40 -11.69
C VAL A 418 -14.33 27.28 -10.89
N ILE A 419 -13.93 26.21 -11.57
CA ILE A 419 -13.29 25.04 -10.97
C ILE A 419 -11.83 24.90 -11.40
N ALA A 420 -11.49 25.34 -12.63
CA ALA A 420 -10.12 25.33 -13.12
C ALA A 420 -9.75 26.67 -13.75
N GLY A 421 -8.48 27.05 -13.60
CA GLY A 421 -7.88 28.26 -14.15
C GLY A 421 -6.41 28.03 -14.51
N VAL A 422 -5.73 29.03 -15.07
CA VAL A 422 -4.31 28.93 -15.46
C VAL A 422 -3.41 28.55 -14.28
N ASP A 423 -3.65 29.11 -13.10
CA ASP A 423 -2.90 28.81 -11.88
C ASP A 423 -3.45 27.57 -11.12
N HIS A 424 -4.61 27.08 -11.55
CA HIS A 424 -5.36 25.98 -10.94
C HIS A 424 -5.80 24.97 -12.01
N PRO A 425 -4.86 24.37 -12.77
CA PRO A 425 -5.21 23.51 -13.89
C PRO A 425 -5.67 22.14 -13.39
N LEU A 426 -6.48 21.47 -14.21
CA LEU A 426 -6.87 20.08 -14.01
C LEU A 426 -6.23 19.16 -15.05
N GLY A 427 -5.75 18.01 -14.58
CA GLY A 427 -5.19 16.96 -15.41
C GLY A 427 -3.81 17.29 -15.99
N ARG A 428 -2.99 18.09 -15.30
CA ARG A 428 -1.62 18.41 -15.73
C ARG A 428 -0.68 17.23 -15.56
N VAL A 429 -0.06 16.79 -16.63
CA VAL A 429 0.90 15.69 -16.62
C VAL A 429 2.32 16.22 -16.43
N SER A 430 3.12 15.57 -15.59
CA SER A 430 4.55 15.86 -15.46
C SER A 430 5.37 14.59 -15.32
N TYR A 431 6.53 14.58 -15.96
CA TYR A 431 7.57 13.56 -15.80
C TYR A 431 8.65 14.09 -14.86
N GLN A 432 9.05 13.31 -13.87
CA GLN A 432 10.06 13.67 -12.89
C GLN A 432 11.17 12.62 -12.90
N SER A 433 12.42 13.05 -12.78
CA SER A 433 13.55 12.18 -12.48
C SER A 433 14.28 12.68 -11.24
N PHE A 434 15.09 11.80 -10.66
CA PHE A 434 15.83 12.05 -9.42
C PHE A 434 17.32 11.77 -9.61
N ASP A 435 18.15 12.35 -8.76
CA ASP A 435 19.58 12.07 -8.70
C ASP A 435 20.04 11.60 -7.32
N GLU A 436 21.35 11.37 -7.18
CA GLU A 436 21.95 10.93 -5.93
C GLU A 436 21.70 11.92 -4.77
N GLY A 437 21.65 13.24 -5.05
CA GLY A 437 21.34 14.24 -4.02
C GLY A 437 19.93 14.14 -3.47
N ASP A 438 18.95 13.73 -4.28
CA ASP A 438 17.60 13.42 -3.79
C ASP A 438 17.59 12.22 -2.84
N TYR A 439 18.34 11.17 -3.18
CA TYR A 439 18.48 10.00 -2.32
C TYR A 439 19.24 10.28 -1.05
N GLU A 440 20.33 11.05 -1.08
CA GLU A 440 21.05 11.42 0.15
C GLU A 440 20.19 12.27 1.08
N ARG A 441 19.37 13.18 0.53
CA ARG A 441 18.42 13.96 1.33
C ARG A 441 17.34 13.08 1.96
N PHE A 442 16.82 12.12 1.22
CA PHE A 442 15.86 11.13 1.73
C PHE A 442 16.47 10.25 2.82
N TYR A 443 17.65 9.68 2.54
CA TYR A 443 18.36 8.77 3.44
C TYR A 443 18.78 9.47 4.74
N ALA A 444 19.11 10.76 4.70
CA ALA A 444 19.39 11.56 5.89
C ALA A 444 18.18 11.72 6.83
N GLY A 445 16.96 11.46 6.36
CA GLY A 445 15.74 11.40 7.17
C GLY A 445 15.42 10.00 7.72
N LEU A 446 16.21 8.98 7.38
CA LEU A 446 16.09 7.63 7.90
C LEU A 446 16.91 7.45 9.19
N GLU A 447 16.69 6.36 9.93
CA GLU A 447 17.29 6.10 11.24
C GLU A 447 17.97 4.72 11.35
N PRO A 448 18.79 4.26 10.37
CA PRO A 448 19.47 2.97 10.47
C PRO A 448 20.50 2.95 11.61
N THR A 449 20.63 1.79 12.25
CA THR A 449 21.75 1.55 13.18
C THR A 449 23.07 1.38 12.41
N PRO A 450 24.24 1.54 13.06
CA PRO A 450 25.52 1.28 12.38
C PRO A 450 25.68 -0.15 11.83
N GLU A 451 25.00 -1.14 12.43
CA GLU A 451 24.98 -2.51 11.94
C GLU A 451 24.11 -2.66 10.68
N ASP A 452 23.09 -1.82 10.57
CA ASP A 452 22.09 -1.85 9.51
C ASP A 452 22.38 -0.93 8.32
N ASP A 453 23.23 0.09 8.51
CA ASP A 453 23.52 1.14 7.52
C ASP A 453 23.85 0.58 6.13
N TRP A 454 24.66 -0.49 6.08
CA TRP A 454 25.07 -1.07 4.81
C TRP A 454 23.87 -1.55 3.99
N TRP A 455 22.97 -2.37 4.55
CA TRP A 455 21.82 -2.89 3.78
C TRP A 455 20.74 -1.82 3.63
N ALA A 456 20.56 -0.97 4.64
CA ALA A 456 19.58 0.10 4.60
C ALA A 456 19.88 1.07 3.45
N ARG A 457 21.16 1.37 3.21
CA ARG A 457 21.60 2.22 2.10
C ARG A 457 21.31 1.56 0.76
N TRP A 458 21.54 0.26 0.63
CA TRP A 458 21.20 -0.46 -0.61
C TRP A 458 19.70 -0.44 -0.91
N ASP A 459 18.86 -0.70 0.10
CA ASP A 459 17.42 -0.84 -0.10
C ASP A 459 16.71 0.51 -0.32
N ASN A 460 17.21 1.57 0.32
CA ASN A 460 16.57 2.90 0.32
C ASN A 460 17.24 3.91 -0.60
N THR A 461 18.31 3.53 -1.30
CA THR A 461 18.97 4.36 -2.33
C THR A 461 19.17 3.58 -3.63
N LYS A 462 19.79 4.20 -4.63
CA LYS A 462 20.19 3.54 -5.88
C LYS A 462 21.69 3.74 -6.12
N PRO A 463 22.56 2.87 -5.55
CA PRO A 463 24.01 3.06 -5.65
C PRO A 463 24.52 3.07 -7.11
N GLY A 464 25.34 4.07 -7.47
CA GLY A 464 26.00 4.18 -8.79
C GLY A 464 25.22 4.94 -9.87
N ILE A 465 24.06 5.54 -9.55
CA ILE A 465 23.28 6.34 -10.52
C ILE A 465 23.98 7.64 -10.93
N ASP A 466 24.90 8.16 -10.12
CA ASP A 466 25.72 9.33 -10.39
C ASP A 466 26.65 9.09 -11.60
N ALA A 467 27.29 7.92 -11.64
CA ALA A 467 28.13 7.49 -12.77
C ALA A 467 27.33 7.33 -14.07
N ALA A 468 26.04 7.03 -13.97
CA ALA A 468 25.11 6.95 -15.10
C ALA A 468 24.52 8.32 -15.52
N GLY A 469 24.90 9.40 -14.85
CA GLY A 469 24.45 10.76 -15.17
C GLY A 469 22.99 11.01 -14.83
N ALA A 470 22.50 10.42 -13.73
CA ALA A 470 21.19 10.74 -13.16
C ALA A 470 21.06 12.24 -12.87
N THR A 471 19.85 12.77 -13.03
CA THR A 471 19.57 14.21 -12.90
C THR A 471 18.23 14.41 -12.22
N SER A 472 18.15 15.31 -11.24
CA SER A 472 16.88 15.75 -10.69
C SER A 472 16.25 16.84 -11.56
N ALA A 473 15.06 16.57 -12.12
CA ALA A 473 14.32 17.55 -12.91
C ALA A 473 12.86 17.15 -13.12
N THR A 474 12.04 18.12 -13.52
CA THR A 474 10.64 17.92 -13.89
C THR A 474 10.38 18.51 -15.28
N TRP A 475 9.75 17.72 -16.14
CA TRP A 475 9.35 18.10 -17.48
C TRP A 475 7.83 18.07 -17.61
N HIS A 476 7.31 18.92 -18.49
CA HIS A 476 5.91 18.95 -18.88
C HIS A 476 5.83 18.65 -20.37
N PRO A 477 4.77 17.96 -20.82
CA PRO A 477 4.61 17.69 -22.23
C PRO A 477 4.16 18.97 -22.96
N GLU A 478 4.44 19.03 -24.26
CA GLU A 478 3.95 20.08 -25.15
C GLU A 478 2.74 19.57 -25.95
N LEU A 479 1.71 20.40 -26.07
CA LEU A 479 0.52 20.07 -26.85
C LEU A 479 0.86 20.01 -28.34
N VAL A 480 0.57 18.86 -28.95
CA VAL A 480 0.66 18.65 -30.40
C VAL A 480 -0.64 19.02 -31.09
N GLY A 481 -1.78 18.69 -30.47
CA GLY A 481 -3.09 19.05 -30.98
C GLY A 481 -4.19 18.73 -29.99
N ALA A 482 -5.31 19.46 -30.10
CA ALA A 482 -6.53 19.21 -29.35
C ALA A 482 -7.74 19.21 -30.29
N TRP A 483 -8.73 18.39 -29.97
CA TRP A 483 -9.94 18.22 -30.77
C TRP A 483 -11.16 18.07 -29.87
N HIS A 484 -12.29 18.63 -30.29
CA HIS A 484 -13.57 18.45 -29.62
C HIS A 484 -14.58 17.71 -30.49
N HIS A 485 -15.55 17.07 -29.85
CA HIS A 485 -16.65 16.39 -30.51
C HIS A 485 -17.94 16.56 -29.72
N ASP A 486 -18.98 17.05 -30.39
CA ASP A 486 -20.26 17.39 -29.76
C ASP A 486 -21.23 16.22 -29.57
N HIS A 487 -21.05 15.12 -30.32
CA HIS A 487 -21.99 13.98 -30.28
C HIS A 487 -21.30 12.61 -30.38
N LEU A 488 -20.68 12.13 -29.30
CA LEU A 488 -20.04 10.79 -29.23
C LEU A 488 -21.04 9.62 -29.05
N GLY A 489 -22.35 9.92 -28.98
CA GLY A 489 -23.42 8.97 -28.69
C GLY A 489 -24.08 9.23 -27.33
N GLU A 490 -25.38 8.94 -27.20
CA GLU A 490 -26.18 9.12 -25.95
C GLU A 490 -26.10 10.52 -25.32
N GLY A 491 -25.82 11.57 -26.11
CA GLY A 491 -25.66 12.94 -25.62
C GLY A 491 -24.29 13.25 -24.98
N SER A 492 -23.32 12.32 -25.13
CA SER A 492 -21.94 12.49 -24.68
C SER A 492 -21.14 13.41 -25.60
N ARG A 493 -20.30 14.23 -24.99
CA ARG A 493 -19.32 15.11 -25.64
C ARG A 493 -17.91 14.72 -25.22
N GLY A 494 -16.94 15.10 -26.03
CA GLY A 494 -15.54 14.83 -25.76
C GLY A 494 -14.61 15.96 -26.16
N LEU A 495 -13.53 16.10 -25.40
CA LEU A 495 -12.35 16.90 -25.72
C LEU A 495 -11.13 15.98 -25.57
N VAL A 496 -10.30 15.89 -26.60
CA VAL A 496 -9.10 15.08 -26.62
C VAL A 496 -7.89 15.96 -26.88
N ALA A 497 -6.80 15.74 -26.15
CA ALA A 497 -5.51 16.40 -26.34
C ALA A 497 -4.41 15.36 -26.53
N CYS A 498 -3.56 15.54 -27.54
CA CYS A 498 -2.32 14.80 -27.75
C CYS A 498 -1.14 15.67 -27.35
N CYS A 499 -0.27 15.14 -26.50
CA CYS A 499 0.93 15.83 -26.04
C CYS A 499 2.16 14.94 -26.16
N THR A 500 3.34 15.55 -26.26
CA THR A 500 4.61 14.85 -26.37
C THR A 500 5.63 15.38 -25.38
N PHE A 501 6.45 14.49 -24.83
CA PHE A 501 7.69 14.87 -24.15
C PHE A 501 8.83 14.94 -25.18
N ALA A 502 9.81 15.81 -24.94
CA ALA A 502 10.93 16.04 -25.84
C ALA A 502 12.28 16.06 -25.11
N GLY A 503 13.35 15.92 -25.89
CA GLY A 503 14.73 15.99 -25.41
C GLY A 503 15.06 14.89 -24.41
N VAL A 504 15.81 15.25 -23.35
CA VAL A 504 16.37 14.30 -22.37
C VAL A 504 15.33 13.37 -21.75
N ALA A 505 14.10 13.87 -21.51
CA ALA A 505 13.01 13.09 -20.91
C ALA A 505 12.66 11.82 -21.71
N THR A 506 12.74 11.87 -23.04
CA THR A 506 12.40 10.75 -23.94
C THR A 506 13.64 10.12 -24.56
N GLU A 507 14.66 10.91 -24.90
CA GLU A 507 15.90 10.46 -25.56
C GLU A 507 16.88 9.74 -24.64
N ARG A 508 16.79 9.96 -23.33
CA ARG A 508 17.65 9.30 -22.34
C ARG A 508 16.85 8.60 -21.24
N LEU A 509 15.82 9.27 -20.72
CA LEU A 509 15.03 8.80 -19.58
C LEU A 509 13.80 7.99 -20.04
N GLY A 510 12.81 7.79 -19.18
CA GLY A 510 11.67 6.90 -19.42
C GLY A 510 10.35 7.59 -19.76
N ALA A 511 10.32 8.89 -20.05
CA ALA A 511 9.05 9.57 -20.36
C ALA A 511 8.39 8.98 -21.63
N PRO A 512 7.06 8.73 -21.61
CA PRO A 512 6.35 8.25 -22.79
C PRO A 512 6.50 9.28 -23.93
N PRO A 513 6.87 8.89 -25.16
CA PRO A 513 7.05 9.85 -26.26
C PRO A 513 5.78 10.63 -26.61
N GLU A 514 4.62 9.97 -26.50
CA GLU A 514 3.30 10.49 -26.82
C GLU A 514 2.32 10.05 -25.73
N LEU A 515 1.49 10.99 -25.27
CA LEU A 515 0.40 10.74 -24.34
C LEU A 515 -0.86 11.48 -24.79
N TRP A 516 -1.99 10.94 -24.36
CA TRP A 516 -3.30 11.44 -24.74
C TRP A 516 -4.18 11.62 -23.51
N THR A 517 -4.91 12.74 -23.46
CA THR A 517 -5.92 13.02 -22.44
C THR A 517 -7.27 13.16 -23.11
N GLU A 518 -8.31 12.50 -22.58
CA GLU A 518 -9.71 12.61 -23.02
C GLU A 518 -10.56 13.09 -21.85
N TRP A 519 -11.36 14.12 -22.07
CA TRP A 519 -12.38 14.62 -21.15
C TRP A 519 -13.76 14.33 -21.74
N LEU A 520 -14.64 13.70 -20.95
CA LEU A 520 -16.00 13.31 -21.38
C LEU A 520 -17.05 13.82 -20.40
N TRP A 521 -18.16 14.34 -20.94
CA TRP A 521 -19.30 14.82 -20.17
C TRP A 521 -20.60 14.68 -20.96
N ASN A 522 -21.74 14.79 -20.25
CA ASN A 522 -23.07 14.76 -20.84
C ASN A 522 -23.82 16.08 -20.56
N ASP A 523 -24.58 16.56 -21.55
CA ASP A 523 -25.42 17.78 -21.45
C ASP A 523 -26.89 17.48 -21.04
N GLY A 524 -27.18 16.27 -20.55
CA GLY A 524 -28.55 15.81 -20.26
C GLY A 524 -29.28 16.65 -19.18
N PRO A 525 -30.62 16.76 -19.24
CA PRO A 525 -31.39 17.62 -18.34
C PRO A 525 -31.32 17.11 -16.90
N ALA A 526 -30.74 17.92 -16.02
CA ALA A 526 -30.86 17.83 -14.56
C ALA A 526 -30.74 16.39 -14.00
N LEU A 527 -29.51 15.85 -13.97
CA LEU A 527 -29.19 14.85 -12.96
C LEU A 527 -29.47 15.50 -11.60
N ALA A 528 -30.41 14.95 -10.84
CA ALA A 528 -30.66 15.35 -9.45
C ALA A 528 -29.42 15.16 -8.53
N GLY A 529 -28.26 14.77 -9.08
CA GLY A 529 -26.97 14.54 -8.44
C GLY A 529 -25.77 15.16 -9.17
N GLY A 530 -25.90 16.37 -9.75
CA GLY A 530 -24.78 17.22 -10.21
C GLY A 530 -24.10 16.85 -11.54
N ALA A 531 -23.19 17.72 -11.98
CA ALA A 531 -22.42 17.52 -13.22
C ALA A 531 -21.18 16.64 -12.95
N VAL A 532 -20.90 15.71 -13.86
CA VAL A 532 -19.74 14.81 -13.80
C VAL A 532 -18.89 15.02 -15.05
N LEU A 533 -17.58 15.21 -14.82
CA LEU A 533 -16.56 15.27 -15.86
C LEU A 533 -15.64 14.05 -15.69
N HIS A 534 -15.65 13.17 -16.68
CA HIS A 534 -14.75 12.01 -16.72
C HIS A 534 -13.47 12.38 -17.45
N ALA A 535 -12.35 11.88 -16.97
CA ALA A 535 -11.04 12.08 -17.56
C ALA A 535 -10.38 10.72 -17.80
N ARG A 536 -9.67 10.59 -18.92
CA ARG A 536 -8.79 9.45 -19.22
C ARG A 536 -7.44 9.97 -19.69
N LEU A 537 -6.37 9.38 -19.19
CA LEU A 537 -5.00 9.59 -19.64
C LEU A 537 -4.42 8.26 -20.11
N TRP A 538 -3.81 8.20 -21.29
CA TRP A 538 -3.13 6.98 -21.76
C TRP A 538 -1.89 7.26 -22.60
N TRP A 539 -1.02 6.26 -22.68
CA TRP A 539 0.09 6.16 -23.62
C TRP A 539 0.21 4.72 -24.11
N THR A 540 0.77 4.55 -25.31
CA THR A 540 0.85 3.23 -25.95
C THR A 540 2.21 2.56 -25.82
N ALA A 541 3.27 3.35 -25.60
CA ALA A 541 4.63 2.83 -25.52
C ALA A 541 5.50 3.73 -24.63
N LYS A 542 5.63 3.38 -23.35
CA LYS A 542 6.69 3.90 -22.49
C LYS A 542 7.92 2.97 -22.58
N PRO A 543 9.14 3.48 -22.80
CA PRO A 543 10.34 2.64 -22.75
C PRO A 543 10.64 2.19 -21.30
N ALA A 544 11.24 1.00 -21.15
CA ALA A 544 11.83 0.61 -19.87
C ALA A 544 12.92 1.58 -19.45
N ASN A 545 12.89 2.00 -18.19
CA ASN A 545 13.88 2.86 -17.60
C ASN A 545 14.14 2.41 -16.16
N ARG A 546 15.42 2.27 -15.80
CA ARG A 546 15.86 1.85 -14.46
C ARG A 546 16.33 3.03 -13.61
N LEU A 547 16.76 4.12 -14.25
CA LEU A 547 17.01 5.38 -13.55
C LEU A 547 15.73 5.84 -12.84
N PRO A 548 15.87 6.48 -11.67
CA PRO A 548 14.74 6.87 -10.83
C PRO A 548 13.84 7.88 -11.56
N GLU A 549 12.55 7.56 -11.64
CA GLU A 549 11.56 8.35 -12.34
C GLU A 549 10.20 8.32 -11.65
N ALA A 550 9.36 9.30 -11.97
CA ALA A 550 7.95 9.32 -11.64
C ALA A 550 7.11 10.03 -12.72
N LEU A 551 5.86 9.60 -12.88
CA LEU A 551 4.84 10.27 -13.70
C LEU A 551 3.68 10.70 -12.81
N TRP A 552 3.29 11.96 -12.92
CA TRP A 552 2.23 12.55 -12.11
C TRP A 552 1.08 13.06 -12.97
N TRP A 553 -0.13 12.95 -12.45
CA TRP A 553 -1.34 13.57 -13.01
C TRP A 553 -1.98 14.48 -11.97
N SER A 554 -1.85 15.79 -12.19
CA SER A 554 -2.14 16.81 -11.18
C SER A 554 -3.51 17.45 -11.40
N PHE A 555 -4.27 17.56 -10.32
CA PHE A 555 -5.56 18.22 -10.27
C PHE A 555 -5.55 19.27 -9.17
N SER A 556 -5.58 20.55 -9.55
CA SER A 556 -5.56 21.67 -8.60
C SER A 556 -6.88 22.44 -8.70
N PRO A 557 -8.03 21.87 -8.30
CA PRO A 557 -9.32 22.55 -8.40
C PRO A 557 -9.35 23.81 -7.53
N LEU A 558 -9.91 24.88 -8.08
CA LEU A 558 -10.09 26.14 -7.37
C LEU A 558 -11.20 25.99 -6.31
N VAL A 559 -10.81 26.10 -5.04
CA VAL A 559 -11.70 26.04 -3.89
C VAL A 559 -11.39 27.15 -2.89
N ALA A 560 -12.40 27.57 -2.12
CA ALA A 560 -12.26 28.69 -1.18
C ALA A 560 -11.58 28.30 0.15
N GLU A 561 -11.74 27.04 0.58
CA GLU A 561 -11.28 26.53 1.88
C GLU A 561 -10.50 25.20 1.69
N PRO A 562 -9.30 25.22 1.07
CA PRO A 562 -8.55 24.00 0.73
C PRO A 562 -8.34 23.02 1.90
N GLU A 563 -8.31 23.51 3.14
CA GLU A 563 -8.19 22.70 4.36
C GLU A 563 -9.33 21.70 4.59
N ARG A 564 -10.46 21.84 3.87
CA ARG A 564 -11.65 20.99 4.00
C ARG A 564 -11.61 19.71 3.17
N TRP A 565 -10.56 19.50 2.39
CA TRP A 565 -10.40 18.25 1.66
C TRP A 565 -10.17 17.07 2.62
N THR A 566 -10.81 15.95 2.27
CA THR A 566 -10.67 14.67 2.95
C THR A 566 -10.43 13.56 1.92
N VAL A 567 -9.76 12.50 2.36
CA VAL A 567 -9.38 11.33 1.57
C VAL A 567 -10.13 10.13 2.13
N ASP A 568 -10.77 9.34 1.28
CA ASP A 568 -11.33 8.05 1.69
C ASP A 568 -10.21 7.04 1.94
N LYS A 569 -10.14 6.52 3.16
CA LYS A 569 -9.26 5.40 3.55
C LYS A 569 -10.09 4.37 4.30
N LEU A 570 -10.25 3.18 3.71
CA LEU A 570 -11.08 2.09 4.26
C LEU A 570 -12.51 2.55 4.67
N GLY A 571 -13.15 3.38 3.85
CA GLY A 571 -14.51 3.87 4.12
C GLY A 571 -14.58 5.02 5.13
N GLN A 572 -13.44 5.49 5.62
CA GLN A 572 -13.34 6.61 6.55
C GLN A 572 -12.77 7.85 5.84
N TRP A 573 -13.40 9.00 6.07
CA TRP A 573 -12.87 10.29 5.61
C TRP A 573 -11.77 10.81 6.55
N VAL A 574 -10.55 10.93 6.02
CA VAL A 574 -9.36 11.38 6.74
C VAL A 574 -8.87 12.71 6.16
N SER A 575 -8.56 13.69 7.00
CA SER A 575 -7.92 14.92 6.52
C SER A 575 -6.42 14.66 6.28
N PRO A 576 -5.85 15.07 5.13
CA PRO A 576 -4.40 15.04 4.92
C PRO A 576 -3.60 15.92 5.91
N LEU A 577 -4.29 16.79 6.66
CA LEU A 577 -3.70 17.66 7.67
C LEU A 577 -3.67 17.03 9.07
N ASP A 578 -4.33 15.88 9.27
CA ASP A 578 -4.42 15.16 10.55
C ASP A 578 -3.57 13.87 10.51
N VAL A 579 -2.30 14.02 10.18
CA VAL A 579 -1.34 12.91 10.03
C VAL A 579 -0.12 13.18 10.92
N VAL A 580 0.29 12.20 11.73
CA VAL A 580 1.46 12.33 12.62
C VAL A 580 2.79 12.47 11.85
N ARG A 581 3.83 12.99 12.50
CA ARG A 581 5.19 12.96 11.92
C ARG A 581 5.66 11.52 11.74
N HIS A 582 6.45 11.28 10.70
CA HIS A 582 6.91 9.95 10.26
C HIS A 582 5.76 8.96 9.92
N GLY A 583 4.52 9.43 9.85
CA GLY A 583 3.32 8.61 9.59
C GLY A 583 2.76 8.82 8.18
N GLY A 584 3.60 8.85 7.15
CA GLY A 584 3.14 8.87 5.75
C GLY A 584 2.34 10.12 5.35
N ARG A 585 2.99 11.29 5.35
CA ARG A 585 2.39 12.58 4.94
C ARG A 585 2.51 12.89 3.45
N SER A 586 3.47 12.26 2.76
CA SER A 586 3.77 12.55 1.36
C SER A 586 2.72 12.00 0.40
N LEU A 587 2.22 10.80 0.68
CA LEU A 587 1.44 10.00 -0.25
C LEU A 587 0.35 9.25 0.50
N HIS A 588 -0.86 9.23 -0.07
CA HIS A 588 -2.01 8.54 0.49
C HIS A 588 -2.56 7.59 -0.58
N ALA A 589 -2.89 6.36 -0.21
CA ALA A 589 -3.65 5.50 -1.12
C ALA A 589 -5.14 5.75 -0.90
N VAL A 590 -5.81 6.20 -1.95
CA VAL A 590 -7.18 6.67 -1.93
C VAL A 590 -8.15 5.53 -2.27
N GLY A 591 -9.15 5.32 -1.42
CA GLY A 591 -10.22 4.36 -1.62
C GLY A 591 -11.16 4.72 -2.77
N ASP A 592 -12.20 3.90 -2.96
CA ASP A 592 -13.23 4.11 -4.00
C ASP A 592 -14.00 5.42 -3.79
N GLY A 593 -14.08 5.94 -2.56
CA GLY A 593 -14.67 7.23 -2.25
C GLY A 593 -13.90 8.42 -2.84
N GLY A 594 -12.63 8.24 -3.20
CA GLY A 594 -11.81 9.32 -3.76
C GLY A 594 -11.45 10.38 -2.72
N LEU A 595 -11.18 11.59 -3.21
CA LEU A 595 -11.03 12.78 -2.39
C LEU A 595 -12.34 13.57 -2.42
N ARG A 596 -12.71 14.14 -1.27
CA ARG A 596 -13.94 14.93 -1.11
C ARG A 596 -13.65 16.28 -0.49
N TYR A 597 -14.22 17.31 -1.10
CA TYR A 597 -14.30 18.67 -0.57
C TYR A 597 -15.74 19.00 -0.18
N ASP A 598 -15.92 19.55 1.00
CA ASP A 598 -17.20 20.07 1.49
C ASP A 598 -17.02 21.44 2.14
N GLY A 599 -17.01 22.49 1.30
CA GLY A 599 -16.79 23.87 1.73
C GLY A 599 -17.62 24.90 0.96
N ARG A 600 -17.35 26.19 1.21
CA ARG A 600 -17.99 27.30 0.52
C ARG A 600 -17.70 27.20 -0.99
N GLY A 601 -18.75 27.30 -1.79
CA GLY A 601 -18.71 27.06 -3.25
C GLY A 601 -19.35 25.74 -3.69
N GLY A 602 -19.66 24.84 -2.75
CA GLY A 602 -20.32 23.56 -3.02
C GLY A 602 -19.35 22.39 -3.05
N PRO A 603 -19.86 21.15 -2.97
CA PRO A 603 -19.01 19.97 -2.86
C PRO A 603 -18.22 19.74 -4.15
N LEU A 604 -17.09 19.07 -4.01
CA LEU A 604 -16.35 18.45 -5.13
C LEU A 604 -15.93 17.06 -4.70
N ARG A 605 -15.86 16.14 -5.67
CA ARG A 605 -15.23 14.84 -5.49
C ARG A 605 -14.28 14.57 -6.65
N LEU A 606 -13.07 14.12 -6.34
CA LEU A 606 -12.08 13.63 -7.28
C LEU A 606 -11.86 12.14 -7.03
N ALA A 607 -12.26 11.29 -7.99
CA ALA A 607 -11.99 9.85 -7.94
C ALA A 607 -10.84 9.49 -8.87
N THR A 608 -9.97 8.57 -8.43
CA THR A 608 -8.86 8.03 -9.21
C THR A 608 -9.03 6.52 -9.35
N ASP A 609 -9.62 6.10 -10.47
CA ASP A 609 -10.14 4.73 -10.57
C ASP A 609 -9.00 3.71 -10.67
N ASP A 610 -7.91 4.06 -11.33
CA ASP A 610 -6.84 3.11 -11.71
C ASP A 610 -5.54 3.33 -10.91
N ALA A 611 -5.30 4.54 -10.41
CA ALA A 611 -4.13 4.87 -9.58
C ALA A 611 -4.59 5.25 -8.15
N PRO A 612 -4.17 4.52 -7.11
CA PRO A 612 -4.58 4.81 -5.74
C PRO A 612 -3.78 5.95 -5.13
N LEU A 613 -2.53 6.17 -5.54
CA LEU A 613 -1.58 6.98 -4.80
C LEU A 613 -1.72 8.46 -5.14
N VAL A 614 -1.95 9.31 -4.13
CA VAL A 614 -2.13 10.74 -4.30
C VAL A 614 -1.29 11.51 -3.29
N ALA A 615 -0.48 12.45 -3.81
CA ALA A 615 0.27 13.40 -3.01
C ALA A 615 -0.53 14.71 -2.86
N PRO A 616 -0.88 15.14 -1.65
CA PRO A 616 -1.54 16.42 -1.40
C PRO A 616 -0.57 17.59 -1.49
N GLY A 617 -1.00 18.69 -2.12
CA GLY A 617 -0.30 19.98 -2.20
C GLY A 617 0.83 20.06 -3.21
N ARG A 618 1.68 19.03 -3.34
CA ARG A 618 2.70 18.94 -4.39
C ARG A 618 3.09 17.49 -4.68
N PRO A 619 3.63 17.18 -5.88
CA PRO A 619 4.36 15.93 -6.08
C PRO A 619 5.45 15.78 -5.02
N ASN A 620 5.45 14.66 -4.30
CA ASN A 620 6.40 14.44 -3.21
C ASN A 620 6.79 12.96 -3.09
N LEU A 621 8.04 12.67 -3.44
CA LEU A 621 8.70 11.37 -3.30
C LEU A 621 10.09 11.62 -2.70
N LEU A 622 10.67 10.58 -2.10
CA LEU A 622 12.01 10.67 -1.47
C LEU A 622 12.07 11.77 -0.40
N ASP A 623 11.05 11.80 0.46
CA ASP A 623 10.98 12.64 1.66
C ASP A 623 10.39 11.81 2.80
N ALA A 624 11.25 11.47 3.78
CA ALA A 624 10.90 10.57 4.88
C ALA A 624 9.94 11.21 5.90
N ASP A 625 9.91 12.55 5.99
CA ASP A 625 9.05 13.29 6.92
C ASP A 625 8.75 14.70 6.43
N PRO A 626 7.93 14.84 5.38
CA PRO A 626 7.60 16.17 4.90
C PRO A 626 6.79 16.95 5.96
N PRO A 627 6.78 18.29 5.87
CA PRO A 627 5.78 19.07 6.57
C PRO A 627 4.36 18.68 6.13
N LEU A 628 3.36 19.12 6.90
CA LEU A 628 1.97 19.02 6.43
C LEU A 628 1.80 19.74 5.09
N PRO A 629 0.99 19.20 4.17
CA PRO A 629 0.84 19.75 2.83
C PRO A 629 0.07 21.07 2.82
N ASP A 630 0.42 21.97 1.91
CA ASP A 630 -0.46 23.09 1.53
C ASP A 630 -1.49 22.61 0.50
N LEU A 631 -2.72 22.39 0.93
CA LEU A 631 -3.78 21.84 0.08
C LEU A 631 -4.22 22.80 -1.04
N ALA A 632 -3.81 24.06 -1.03
CA ALA A 632 -4.03 24.97 -2.15
C ALA A 632 -3.28 24.55 -3.42
N GLY A 633 -2.19 23.78 -3.28
CA GLY A 633 -1.42 23.25 -4.41
C GLY A 633 -2.12 22.13 -5.19
N GLY A 634 -3.21 21.57 -4.65
CA GLY A 634 -4.01 20.55 -5.31
C GLY A 634 -3.65 19.12 -4.93
N PHE A 635 -3.91 18.18 -5.82
CA PHE A 635 -3.74 16.74 -5.61
C PHE A 635 -3.04 16.11 -6.81
N HIS A 636 -1.96 15.39 -6.55
CA HIS A 636 -1.06 14.88 -7.57
C HIS A 636 -1.12 13.35 -7.54
N VAL A 637 -1.80 12.77 -8.52
CA VAL A 637 -1.94 11.32 -8.65
C VAL A 637 -0.62 10.76 -9.17
N LEU A 638 0.01 9.88 -8.40
CA LEU A 638 1.20 9.16 -8.82
C LEU A 638 0.76 8.03 -9.76
N LEU A 639 1.09 8.17 -11.05
CA LEU A 639 0.73 7.21 -12.08
C LEU A 639 1.71 6.06 -12.17
N LEU A 640 2.98 6.33 -11.85
CA LEU A 640 4.10 5.41 -11.91
C LEU A 640 5.29 6.04 -11.21
N ASP A 641 6.10 5.24 -10.53
CA ASP A 641 7.50 5.55 -10.22
C ASP A 641 8.35 4.28 -10.28
N ASN A 642 9.64 4.36 -9.95
CA ASN A 642 10.48 3.20 -9.66
C ASN A 642 11.50 3.55 -8.58
N CYS A 643 11.15 4.46 -7.66
CA CYS A 643 12.11 5.13 -6.79
C CYS A 643 12.69 4.19 -5.73
N TRP A 644 11.96 3.16 -5.30
CA TRP A 644 12.43 2.28 -4.24
C TRP A 644 13.30 1.13 -4.77
N GLY A 645 14.47 0.94 -4.15
CA GLY A 645 15.46 -0.08 -4.52
C GLY A 645 15.36 -1.40 -3.77
N THR A 646 14.30 -1.65 -2.97
CA THR A 646 14.20 -2.87 -2.16
C THR A 646 13.64 -4.06 -2.95
N ASN A 647 12.34 -4.31 -2.91
CA ASN A 647 11.68 -5.49 -3.47
C ASN A 647 10.53 -5.15 -4.43
N PHE A 648 10.60 -3.97 -5.05
CA PHE A 648 9.61 -3.46 -6.00
C PHE A 648 10.17 -3.45 -7.43
N PRO A 649 9.30 -3.44 -8.46
CA PRO A 649 9.70 -3.20 -9.84
C PRO A 649 10.66 -2.01 -10.01
N MET A 650 11.88 -2.30 -10.43
CA MET A 650 12.94 -1.31 -10.67
C MET A 650 12.83 -0.64 -12.04
N TRP A 651 11.97 -1.17 -12.91
CA TRP A 651 11.62 -0.59 -14.21
C TRP A 651 10.22 -1.04 -14.62
N ASN A 652 9.55 -0.17 -15.38
CA ASN A 652 8.25 -0.45 -15.98
C ASN A 652 8.19 0.10 -17.42
N GLU A 653 7.49 -0.61 -18.31
CA GLU A 653 7.41 -0.30 -19.72
C GLU A 653 6.04 -0.64 -20.33
N GLY A 654 5.83 -0.17 -21.57
CA GLY A 654 4.66 -0.50 -22.36
C GLY A 654 3.50 0.48 -22.19
N PRO A 655 2.27 0.06 -22.55
CA PRO A 655 1.09 0.90 -22.48
C PRO A 655 0.58 1.07 -21.04
N ALA A 656 -0.12 2.17 -20.77
CA ALA A 656 -0.90 2.38 -19.56
C ALA A 656 -2.09 3.31 -19.83
N CYS A 657 -3.13 3.19 -19.00
CA CYS A 657 -4.36 3.98 -19.09
C CYS A 657 -4.91 4.21 -17.68
N PHE A 658 -5.26 5.46 -17.39
CA PHE A 658 -5.76 5.88 -16.08
C PHE A 658 -7.02 6.70 -16.25
N ARG A 659 -8.00 6.47 -15.37
CA ARG A 659 -9.26 7.22 -15.33
C ARG A 659 -9.38 8.00 -14.04
N ALA A 660 -9.93 9.20 -14.17
CA ALA A 660 -10.36 10.01 -13.04
C ALA A 660 -11.74 10.60 -13.30
N GLN A 661 -12.41 11.01 -12.22
CA GLN A 661 -13.73 11.62 -12.29
C GLN A 661 -13.79 12.81 -11.36
N LEU A 662 -14.29 13.94 -11.86
CA LEU A 662 -14.60 15.12 -11.09
C LEU A 662 -16.13 15.30 -11.04
N SER A 663 -16.72 15.41 -9.87
CA SER A 663 -18.16 15.68 -9.72
C SER A 663 -18.43 16.88 -8.81
N THR A 664 -19.45 17.69 -9.16
CA THR A 664 -19.90 18.87 -8.40
C THR A 664 -21.00 18.58 -7.38
N ALA A 665 -21.41 17.31 -7.26
CA ALA A 665 -22.39 16.84 -6.29
C ALA A 665 -21.77 15.85 -5.31
N PRO A 666 -22.39 15.71 -4.12
CA PRO A 666 -22.03 14.64 -3.22
C PRO A 666 -22.30 13.27 -3.89
N PRO A 667 -21.49 12.24 -3.59
CA PRO A 667 -21.78 10.88 -4.05
C PRO A 667 -23.18 10.45 -3.58
N ALA A 668 -23.92 9.78 -4.46
CA ALA A 668 -25.25 9.25 -4.18
C ALA A 668 -25.23 8.11 -3.14
#